data_AF-A0A9D1WD00-F1
#
_entry.id   AF-A0A9D1WD00-F1
#
_cell.length_a   1.000
_cell.length_b   1.000
_cell.length_c   1.000
_cell.angle_alpha   90.00
_cell.angle_beta   90.00
_cell.angle_gamma   90.00
#
_symmetry.space_group_name_H-M   'P 1'
#
loop_
_entity.id
_entity.type
_entity.pdbx_description
1 polymer ?
#
loop_
_entity_poly.entity_id
_entity_poly.type
_entity_poly.pdbx_seq_one_letter_code
_entity_poly.pdbx_strand_id
1 'polypeptide(L)'
;MTFSKQLDKILSGKVWRFFGGIKPDERKSTSDSPIEELGIPSLITLPLDRHLGTDGQILVNVGDHVKAGQPLTIPGGKRNVPLHASTSGDVIAINMQVLPHPSGFLGRCITIKPDGQDEHVPAQPLPDWQDKSPEELLQRIRAFGVEGLGGAQFQTAAKIGAALEESNGDCNIFIVNGAECEPVATCDDRLMQEKADEIAIGIEVVRQILKPKAIIVAIENNKPKAIEAMKKAVASDVMVREIPTLYPSGAARNLIKICTGIEIPYNEHTSECGIVVDNVETVFAIKQAVVDGIPLIKRVITVDGKTLGKTGNALVRLGTSVRFVLNAYKLNPERRQRIILGGPFMGFTLPTIDVPLTKSATCVYVPSHNELPEVDEAMNCIRCGRCARVCPSRLVPYQLYALSRAGQHKKTQACGMMDCTECGCCAYVCPSRIPLSGQFRKEKSILRLLKDQQRRNEHAQERMAARQERLKHEEEQRAIRRAAALERAKQQKAQEKDLSPEELAASRAAAVAAARERAAARRAAAGNAANVATATGANANSNTAQDTASTNPNAIKSIRVASKQAQDKAHDMMQHGSKDGMLVAAMMAQGGTSAMLKEQESMGYGPSSVSGSVANANTSNTGNNRNSSAAESTSPAASGDGNTMQEQLPYALRLGAVVKHADPLLRWPSVTERERDLSLVENPPQEGVYIPESKPRSKTYLTADPLEDKKRHMELPAVLRLTNTAAVDNAPASDAAPASDDAADEHRAS
;
A
#
# COMPACT_ATOMS: atom_id res chain seq x y z
N MET A 1 30.78 2.86 -25.32
CA MET A 1 30.79 1.49 -25.91
C MET A 1 29.91 0.49 -25.17
N THR A 2 29.97 0.38 -23.84
CA THR A 2 29.35 -0.73 -23.07
C THR A 2 27.83 -0.85 -23.24
N PHE A 3 27.11 0.28 -23.29
CA PHE A 3 25.65 0.29 -23.43
C PHE A 3 25.18 -0.25 -24.79
N SER A 4 25.83 0.13 -25.90
CA SER A 4 25.54 -0.42 -27.24
C SER A 4 25.64 -1.94 -27.22
N LYS A 5 26.79 -2.49 -26.80
CA LYS A 5 27.01 -3.94 -26.66
C LYS A 5 26.05 -4.65 -25.69
N GLN A 6 25.22 -3.93 -24.93
CA GLN A 6 24.16 -4.50 -24.14
C GLN A 6 22.79 -4.36 -24.84
N LEU A 7 22.49 -3.19 -25.42
CA LEU A 7 21.31 -2.98 -26.28
C LEU A 7 21.29 -3.96 -27.45
N ASP A 8 22.41 -4.21 -28.12
CA ASP A 8 22.54 -5.19 -29.21
C ASP A 8 22.06 -6.59 -28.78
N LYS A 9 22.40 -7.02 -27.55
CA LYS A 9 21.97 -8.31 -26.98
C LYS A 9 20.50 -8.29 -26.56
N ILE A 10 19.97 -7.13 -26.21
CA ILE A 10 18.57 -6.96 -25.86
C ILE A 10 17.73 -7.05 -27.13
N LEU A 11 18.12 -6.36 -28.20
CA LEU A 11 17.52 -6.42 -29.53
C LEU A 11 17.65 -7.82 -30.16
N SER A 12 18.76 -8.54 -29.93
CA SER A 12 18.91 -9.95 -30.35
C SER A 12 18.06 -10.96 -29.53
N GLY A 13 17.00 -10.52 -28.86
CA GLY A 13 16.05 -11.37 -28.14
C GLY A 13 16.60 -12.11 -26.91
N LYS A 14 17.81 -11.79 -26.43
CA LYS A 14 18.43 -12.57 -25.34
C LYS A 14 17.59 -12.57 -24.06
N VAL A 15 17.56 -13.71 -23.39
CA VAL A 15 16.94 -13.91 -22.08
C VAL A 15 18.03 -14.18 -21.04
N TRP A 16 17.91 -13.54 -19.88
CA TRP A 16 18.81 -13.67 -18.73
C TRP A 16 18.07 -14.32 -17.55
N ARG A 17 18.81 -14.65 -16.47
CA ARG A 17 18.28 -15.22 -15.23
C ARG A 17 18.48 -14.26 -14.06
N PHE A 18 17.48 -14.15 -13.19
CA PHE A 18 17.62 -13.54 -11.87
C PHE A 18 18.00 -14.61 -10.82
N PHE A 19 18.31 -14.19 -9.60
CA PHE A 19 18.69 -15.10 -8.50
C PHE A 19 17.46 -15.61 -7.74
N GLY A 20 17.49 -16.86 -7.28
CA GLY A 20 16.42 -17.43 -6.45
C GLY A 20 15.13 -17.65 -7.22
N GLY A 21 14.00 -17.30 -6.60
CA GLY A 21 12.67 -17.66 -7.10
C GLY A 21 12.29 -19.12 -6.79
N ILE A 22 11.08 -19.50 -7.20
CA ILE A 22 10.50 -20.84 -7.06
C ILE A 22 9.62 -21.16 -8.27
N LYS A 23 9.43 -22.44 -8.57
CA LYS A 23 8.34 -22.90 -9.44
C LYS A 23 7.27 -23.60 -8.59
N PRO A 24 6.16 -22.93 -8.24
CA PRO A 24 5.00 -23.56 -7.63
C PRO A 24 4.17 -24.32 -8.69
N ASP A 25 3.20 -25.12 -8.25
CA ASP A 25 2.26 -25.79 -9.16
C ASP A 25 1.42 -24.76 -9.92
N GLU A 26 1.41 -24.88 -11.25
CA GLU A 26 0.67 -23.98 -12.13
C GLU A 26 -0.81 -24.36 -12.18
N ARG A 27 -1.68 -23.49 -11.66
CA ARG A 27 -3.14 -23.69 -11.60
C ARG A 27 -3.90 -22.71 -12.50
N LYS A 28 -3.43 -22.53 -13.74
CA LYS A 28 -3.98 -21.59 -14.73
C LYS A 28 -5.26 -22.14 -15.43
N SER A 29 -6.16 -22.77 -14.67
CA SER A 29 -7.40 -23.44 -15.13
C SER A 29 -8.28 -22.56 -16.02
N THR A 30 -8.30 -21.27 -15.73
CA THR A 30 -9.18 -20.26 -16.31
C THR A 30 -8.60 -19.53 -17.54
N SER A 31 -7.40 -19.92 -18.03
CA SER A 31 -6.73 -19.26 -19.19
C SER A 31 -7.58 -19.30 -20.46
N ASP A 32 -8.31 -20.40 -20.67
CA ASP A 32 -9.22 -20.57 -21.81
C ASP A 32 -10.64 -20.03 -21.56
N SER A 33 -10.94 -19.55 -20.34
CA SER A 33 -12.24 -18.99 -19.98
C SER A 33 -12.35 -17.52 -20.43
N PRO A 34 -13.40 -17.14 -21.18
CA PRO A 34 -13.55 -15.77 -21.68
C PRO A 34 -13.74 -14.75 -20.57
N ILE A 35 -13.53 -13.47 -20.90
CA ILE A 35 -13.82 -12.35 -20.01
C ILE A 35 -15.34 -12.10 -20.01
N GLU A 36 -16.03 -12.52 -18.95
CA GLU A 36 -17.44 -12.21 -18.75
C GLU A 36 -17.60 -10.80 -18.15
N GLU A 37 -18.42 -9.90 -18.72
CA GLU A 37 -18.83 -8.70 -17.97
C GLU A 37 -19.86 -9.07 -16.90
N LEU A 38 -19.58 -8.70 -15.65
CA LEU A 38 -20.56 -8.84 -14.56
C LEU A 38 -21.52 -7.65 -14.54
N GLY A 39 -22.78 -7.96 -14.23
CA GLY A 39 -23.85 -6.97 -14.04
C GLY A 39 -23.56 -5.99 -12.89
N ILE A 40 -24.42 -4.99 -12.77
CA ILE A 40 -24.27 -3.90 -11.81
C ILE A 40 -24.80 -4.36 -10.43
N PRO A 41 -24.03 -4.22 -9.35
CA PRO A 41 -24.51 -4.50 -7.99
C PRO A 41 -25.49 -3.43 -7.52
N SER A 42 -26.34 -3.76 -6.55
CA SER A 42 -27.28 -2.79 -5.94
C SER A 42 -26.62 -1.63 -5.17
N LEU A 43 -25.32 -1.75 -4.88
CA LEU A 43 -24.47 -0.71 -4.30
C LEU A 43 -23.05 -0.81 -4.86
N ILE A 44 -22.44 0.33 -5.18
CA ILE A 44 -21.02 0.47 -5.51
C ILE A 44 -20.35 1.38 -4.46
N THR A 45 -19.29 0.90 -3.80
CA THR A 45 -18.50 1.67 -2.81
C THR A 45 -17.11 1.96 -3.35
N LEU A 46 -16.77 3.24 -3.55
CA LEU A 46 -15.51 3.70 -4.14
C LEU A 46 -14.60 4.34 -3.06
N PRO A 47 -13.47 3.70 -2.70
CA PRO A 47 -12.54 4.23 -1.70
C PRO A 47 -11.76 5.48 -2.14
N LEU A 48 -11.59 6.44 -1.24
CA LEU A 48 -11.00 7.76 -1.52
C LEU A 48 -9.53 7.89 -1.10
N ASP A 49 -9.12 7.26 0.00
CA ASP A 49 -7.90 7.64 0.74
C ASP A 49 -6.59 7.45 -0.04
N ARG A 50 -6.59 6.62 -1.09
CA ARG A 50 -5.45 6.41 -2.02
C ARG A 50 -5.37 7.46 -3.14
N HIS A 51 -6.44 8.20 -3.40
CA HIS A 51 -6.61 9.04 -4.60
C HIS A 51 -6.81 10.52 -4.27
N LEU A 52 -7.33 10.84 -3.09
CA LEU A 52 -7.61 12.22 -2.68
C LEU A 52 -6.32 13.01 -2.38
N GLY A 53 -5.45 12.48 -1.51
CA GLY A 53 -4.29 13.21 -0.99
C GLY A 53 -4.67 14.33 0.00
N THR A 54 -3.67 15.05 0.53
CA THR A 54 -3.86 16.06 1.59
C THR A 54 -4.78 17.20 1.17
N ASP A 55 -4.62 17.68 -0.06
CA ASP A 55 -5.26 18.89 -0.60
C ASP A 55 -6.38 18.54 -1.61
N GLY A 56 -6.79 17.27 -1.68
CA GLY A 56 -7.80 16.80 -2.61
C GLY A 56 -9.22 17.14 -2.17
N GLN A 57 -10.10 17.28 -3.17
CA GLN A 57 -11.49 17.70 -2.97
C GLN A 57 -12.44 16.62 -3.49
N ILE A 58 -13.58 16.45 -2.81
CA ILE A 58 -14.69 15.61 -3.30
C ILE A 58 -15.64 16.55 -4.03
N LEU A 59 -16.07 16.15 -5.23
CA LEU A 59 -16.90 16.96 -6.14
C LEU A 59 -18.41 16.76 -5.95
N VAL A 60 -18.80 15.79 -5.11
CA VAL A 60 -20.19 15.36 -4.90
C VAL A 60 -20.54 15.29 -3.41
N ASN A 61 -21.83 15.45 -3.13
CA ASN A 61 -22.47 15.39 -1.82
C ASN A 61 -23.39 14.17 -1.74
N VAL A 62 -23.90 13.89 -0.54
CA VAL A 62 -24.97 12.89 -0.38
C VAL A 62 -26.28 13.49 -0.90
N GLY A 63 -26.92 12.80 -1.85
CA GLY A 63 -28.10 13.26 -2.58
C GLY A 63 -27.82 13.67 -4.03
N ASP A 64 -26.56 13.79 -4.45
CA ASP A 64 -26.22 14.13 -5.84
C ASP A 64 -26.38 12.88 -6.75
N HIS A 65 -27.01 13.06 -7.92
CA HIS A 65 -27.02 12.05 -8.99
C HIS A 65 -25.74 12.17 -9.82
N VAL A 66 -25.17 11.03 -10.22
CA VAL A 66 -23.93 10.96 -11.02
C VAL A 66 -24.08 10.03 -12.22
N LYS A 67 -23.27 10.26 -13.27
CA LYS A 67 -23.20 9.42 -14.47
C LYS A 67 -21.95 8.54 -14.49
N ALA A 68 -22.00 7.40 -15.16
CA ALA A 68 -20.87 6.50 -15.30
C ALA A 68 -19.70 7.22 -16.01
N GLY A 69 -18.51 7.20 -15.40
CA GLY A 69 -17.34 7.95 -15.84
C GLY A 69 -17.24 9.40 -15.37
N GLN A 70 -18.21 9.91 -14.61
CA GLN A 70 -18.13 11.26 -14.02
C GLN A 70 -17.02 11.33 -12.95
N PRO A 71 -16.15 12.36 -12.95
CA PRO A 71 -15.18 12.59 -11.88
C PRO A 71 -15.87 12.91 -10.54
N LEU A 72 -15.51 12.16 -9.50
CA LEU A 72 -16.01 12.32 -8.13
C LEU A 72 -15.04 13.11 -7.24
N THR A 73 -13.80 13.29 -7.67
CA THR A 73 -12.75 13.99 -6.89
C THR A 73 -11.82 14.82 -7.76
N ILE A 74 -11.28 15.89 -7.19
CA ILE A 74 -10.05 16.53 -7.67
C ILE A 74 -8.88 16.01 -6.81
N PRO A 75 -7.87 15.35 -7.39
CA PRO A 75 -6.72 14.83 -6.64
C PRO A 75 -5.73 15.93 -6.23
N GLY A 76 -5.34 15.96 -4.96
CA GLY A 76 -4.34 16.88 -4.43
C GLY A 76 -2.92 16.57 -4.91
N GLY A 77 -2.14 17.62 -5.23
CA GLY A 77 -0.75 17.50 -5.71
C GLY A 77 -0.62 16.98 -7.15
N LYS A 78 0.60 16.61 -7.58
CA LYS A 78 0.87 16.03 -8.91
C LYS A 78 0.74 14.50 -8.97
N ARG A 79 0.93 13.79 -7.85
CA ARG A 79 1.11 12.32 -7.77
C ARG A 79 -0.16 11.54 -7.40
N ASN A 80 -1.34 12.09 -7.70
CA ASN A 80 -2.65 11.47 -7.42
C ASN A 80 -3.56 11.60 -8.65
N VAL A 81 -4.52 10.68 -8.83
CA VAL A 81 -5.47 10.66 -9.96
C VAL A 81 -6.91 10.81 -9.45
N PRO A 82 -7.87 11.34 -10.24
CA PRO A 82 -9.26 11.42 -9.84
C PRO A 82 -9.90 10.02 -9.78
N LEU A 83 -10.90 9.91 -8.91
CA LEU A 83 -11.79 8.76 -8.81
C LEU A 83 -13.04 9.06 -9.63
N HIS A 84 -13.56 8.07 -10.36
CA HIS A 84 -14.72 8.21 -11.23
C HIS A 84 -15.88 7.32 -10.76
N ALA A 85 -17.12 7.73 -11.02
CA ALA A 85 -18.29 6.89 -10.80
C ALA A 85 -18.27 5.69 -11.77
N SER A 86 -18.46 4.47 -11.27
CA SER A 86 -18.42 3.26 -12.11
C SER A 86 -19.74 2.86 -12.77
N THR A 87 -20.80 3.63 -12.52
CA THR A 87 -22.17 3.48 -13.06
C THR A 87 -22.95 4.77 -12.80
N SER A 88 -24.16 4.93 -13.33
CA SER A 88 -25.07 6.03 -12.97
C SER A 88 -25.88 5.73 -11.71
N GLY A 89 -26.26 6.77 -10.97
CA GLY A 89 -27.14 6.65 -9.81
C GLY A 89 -26.88 7.68 -8.71
N ASP A 90 -27.47 7.45 -7.54
CA ASP A 90 -27.50 8.41 -6.43
C ASP A 90 -26.33 8.20 -5.47
N VAL A 91 -25.64 9.27 -5.07
CA VAL A 91 -24.65 9.22 -3.98
C VAL A 91 -25.38 9.15 -2.64
N ILE A 92 -25.48 7.95 -2.06
CA ILE A 92 -26.24 7.72 -0.81
C ILE A 92 -25.41 7.87 0.47
N ALA A 93 -24.07 7.81 0.39
CA ALA A 93 -23.21 7.96 1.56
C ALA A 93 -21.79 8.43 1.20
N ILE A 94 -21.19 9.23 2.09
CA ILE A 94 -19.76 9.58 2.06
C ILE A 94 -19.19 9.39 3.49
N ASN A 95 -18.79 8.16 3.82
CA ASN A 95 -18.44 7.75 5.20
C ASN A 95 -17.25 6.78 5.25
N MET A 96 -16.88 6.31 6.44
CA MET A 96 -15.80 5.32 6.64
C MET A 96 -16.35 3.90 6.47
N GLN A 97 -15.73 3.08 5.62
CA GLN A 97 -16.11 1.68 5.37
C GLN A 97 -14.89 0.75 5.38
N VAL A 98 -15.12 -0.56 5.52
CA VAL A 98 -14.04 -1.56 5.54
C VAL A 98 -13.42 -1.69 4.16
N LEU A 99 -12.11 -1.45 4.06
CA LEU A 99 -11.35 -1.63 2.83
C LEU A 99 -10.75 -3.04 2.73
N PRO A 100 -10.44 -3.53 1.52
CA PRO A 100 -9.70 -4.78 1.34
C PRO A 100 -8.27 -4.64 1.89
N HIS A 101 -8.10 -4.98 3.16
CA HIS A 101 -6.83 -4.96 3.88
C HIS A 101 -6.79 -6.07 4.96
N PRO A 102 -5.65 -6.74 5.22
CA PRO A 102 -5.56 -7.83 6.21
C PRO A 102 -6.00 -7.48 7.64
N SER A 103 -6.06 -6.19 7.99
CA SER A 103 -6.47 -5.72 9.32
C SER A 103 -7.92 -5.23 9.40
N GLY A 104 -8.72 -5.32 8.32
CA GLY A 104 -10.03 -4.67 8.25
C GLY A 104 -9.96 -3.15 8.39
N PHE A 105 -8.97 -2.51 7.75
CA PHE A 105 -8.75 -1.07 7.83
C PHE A 105 -9.98 -0.29 7.34
N LEU A 106 -10.44 0.68 8.13
CA LEU A 106 -11.52 1.59 7.75
C LEU A 106 -10.95 2.75 6.94
N GLY A 107 -11.51 3.01 5.77
CA GLY A 107 -11.15 4.16 4.92
C GLY A 107 -12.35 4.90 4.38
N ARG A 108 -12.19 6.17 4.01
CA ARG A 108 -13.29 7.01 3.52
C ARG A 108 -13.70 6.56 2.12
N CYS A 109 -15.00 6.43 1.89
CA CYS A 109 -15.58 5.99 0.63
C CYS A 109 -16.74 6.87 0.19
N ILE A 110 -17.07 6.82 -1.10
CA ILE A 110 -18.35 7.27 -1.66
C ILE A 110 -19.16 6.02 -2.00
N THR A 111 -20.41 5.91 -1.56
CA THR A 111 -21.32 4.84 -1.99
C THR A 111 -22.38 5.39 -2.93
N ILE A 112 -22.43 4.82 -4.12
CA ILE A 112 -23.45 5.05 -5.14
C ILE A 112 -24.47 3.91 -5.07
N LYS A 113 -25.76 4.24 -5.05
CA LYS A 113 -26.86 3.33 -5.32
C LYS A 113 -27.22 3.46 -6.81
N PRO A 114 -26.97 2.43 -7.64
CA PRO A 114 -27.20 2.56 -9.08
C PRO A 114 -28.69 2.71 -9.41
N ASP A 115 -28.98 3.48 -10.46
CA ASP A 115 -30.35 3.73 -10.94
C ASP A 115 -30.87 2.67 -11.94
N GLY A 116 -29.98 1.79 -12.40
CA GLY A 116 -30.28 0.75 -13.40
C GLY A 116 -30.22 1.21 -14.85
N GLN A 117 -29.89 2.49 -15.11
CA GLN A 117 -29.76 3.05 -16.46
C GLN A 117 -28.35 2.90 -17.04
N ASP A 118 -27.33 2.86 -16.16
CA ASP A 118 -25.89 2.89 -16.49
C ASP A 118 -25.51 4.02 -17.47
N GLU A 119 -26.14 5.19 -17.33
CA GLU A 119 -25.94 6.32 -18.23
C GLU A 119 -24.50 6.86 -18.09
N HIS A 120 -23.76 6.83 -19.19
CA HIS A 120 -22.39 7.30 -19.27
C HIS A 120 -22.30 8.82 -19.51
N VAL A 121 -21.24 9.45 -18.98
CA VAL A 121 -20.77 10.72 -19.55
C VAL A 121 -20.36 10.48 -21.01
N PRO A 122 -20.63 11.41 -21.95
CA PRO A 122 -20.22 11.24 -23.35
C PRO A 122 -18.71 10.97 -23.44
N ALA A 123 -18.34 9.90 -24.15
CA ALA A 123 -16.94 9.59 -24.42
C ALA A 123 -16.27 10.76 -25.16
N GLN A 124 -15.04 11.09 -24.77
CA GLN A 124 -14.30 12.22 -25.33
C GLN A 124 -13.05 11.73 -26.06
N PRO A 125 -13.18 10.95 -27.16
CA PRO A 125 -12.05 10.34 -27.85
C PRO A 125 -11.08 11.40 -28.39
N LEU A 126 -9.81 11.04 -28.51
CA LEU A 126 -8.77 11.92 -29.04
C LEU A 126 -8.20 11.31 -30.34
N PRO A 127 -8.78 11.62 -31.51
CA PRO A 127 -8.43 10.96 -32.76
C PRO A 127 -7.05 11.36 -33.30
N ASP A 128 -6.54 12.50 -32.86
CA ASP A 128 -5.27 13.12 -33.23
C ASP A 128 -4.20 12.99 -32.12
N TRP A 129 -4.27 11.92 -31.30
CA TRP A 129 -3.38 11.71 -30.16
C TRP A 129 -1.90 11.58 -30.55
N GLN A 130 -1.61 11.18 -31.78
CA GLN A 130 -0.25 11.04 -32.34
C GLN A 130 0.45 12.39 -32.49
N ASP A 131 -0.30 13.48 -32.69
CA ASP A 131 0.24 14.84 -32.87
C ASP A 131 0.38 15.60 -31.53
N LYS A 132 0.00 14.98 -30.40
CA LYS A 132 -0.01 15.62 -29.08
C LYS A 132 1.33 15.54 -28.37
N SER A 133 1.54 16.51 -27.47
CA SER A 133 2.72 16.55 -26.62
C SER A 133 2.70 15.43 -25.57
N PRO A 134 3.88 14.97 -25.09
CA PRO A 134 3.97 14.06 -23.95
C PRO A 134 3.17 14.55 -22.74
N GLU A 135 3.21 15.86 -22.46
CA GLU A 135 2.53 16.49 -21.33
C GLU A 135 1.00 16.44 -21.46
N GLU A 136 0.45 16.69 -22.66
CA GLU A 136 -0.98 16.56 -22.95
C GLU A 136 -1.47 15.12 -22.74
N LEU A 137 -0.73 14.15 -23.28
CA LEU A 137 -1.05 12.73 -23.15
C LEU A 137 -0.95 12.26 -21.69
N LEU A 138 0.08 12.69 -20.95
CA LEU A 138 0.24 12.40 -19.52
C LEU A 138 -0.86 13.06 -18.68
N GLN A 139 -1.24 14.32 -18.98
CA GLN A 139 -2.36 14.99 -18.33
C GLN A 139 -3.68 14.25 -18.60
N ARG A 140 -3.89 13.71 -19.81
CA ARG A 140 -5.06 12.92 -20.17
C ARG A 140 -5.09 11.56 -19.45
N ILE A 141 -4.01 10.78 -19.50
CA ILE A 141 -3.86 9.52 -18.74
C ILE A 141 -4.14 9.76 -17.23
N ARG A 142 -3.67 10.88 -16.69
CA ARG A 142 -3.96 11.29 -15.32
C ARG A 142 -5.45 11.63 -15.13
N ALA A 143 -6.03 12.49 -15.96
CA ALA A 143 -7.40 12.96 -15.84
C ALA A 143 -8.43 11.81 -15.93
N PHE A 144 -8.18 10.81 -16.76
CA PHE A 144 -9.02 9.62 -16.91
C PHE A 144 -8.77 8.55 -15.82
N GLY A 145 -7.95 8.85 -14.80
CA GLY A 145 -7.86 8.07 -13.56
C GLY A 145 -6.93 6.86 -13.60
N VAL A 146 -6.01 6.77 -14.57
CA VAL A 146 -5.20 5.56 -14.80
C VAL A 146 -4.08 5.38 -13.76
N GLU A 147 -4.04 4.20 -13.13
CA GLU A 147 -3.04 3.75 -12.16
C GLU A 147 -2.61 2.32 -12.49
N GLY A 148 -1.41 1.91 -12.05
CA GLY A 148 -0.83 0.59 -12.33
C GLY A 148 -1.64 -0.57 -11.74
N LEU A 149 -2.33 -1.31 -12.62
CA LEU A 149 -3.31 -2.35 -12.30
C LEU A 149 -2.69 -3.68 -11.84
N GLY A 150 -1.37 -3.85 -12.02
CA GLY A 150 -0.55 -4.93 -11.47
C GLY A 150 -0.33 -4.85 -9.95
N GLY A 151 -1.39 -4.60 -9.18
CA GLY A 151 -1.44 -4.67 -7.71
C GLY A 151 -0.81 -3.50 -6.94
N ALA A 152 0.28 -2.91 -7.41
CA ALA A 152 1.01 -1.87 -6.66
C ALA A 152 0.32 -0.48 -6.63
N GLN A 153 -0.49 -0.15 -7.65
CA GLN A 153 -1.19 1.13 -7.80
C GLN A 153 -0.27 2.36 -7.80
N PHE A 154 0.86 2.31 -8.53
CA PHE A 154 1.61 3.53 -8.86
C PHE A 154 0.82 4.37 -9.88
N GLN A 155 0.84 5.69 -9.74
CA GLN A 155 0.12 6.59 -10.64
C GLN A 155 0.81 6.66 -12.00
N THR A 156 0.17 6.11 -13.03
CA THR A 156 0.79 5.78 -14.32
C THR A 156 1.40 7.01 -15.00
N ALA A 157 0.65 8.11 -15.10
CA ALA A 157 1.15 9.36 -15.65
C ALA A 157 2.33 9.95 -14.85
N ALA A 158 2.31 9.88 -13.52
CA ALA A 158 3.41 10.40 -12.70
C ALA A 158 4.69 9.56 -12.83
N LYS A 159 4.55 8.25 -13.07
CA LYS A 159 5.64 7.30 -13.28
C LYS A 159 6.28 7.43 -14.67
N ILE A 160 5.45 7.55 -15.71
CA ILE A 160 5.92 7.75 -17.10
C ILE A 160 6.56 9.15 -17.23
N GLY A 161 5.93 10.18 -16.64
CA GLY A 161 6.49 11.54 -16.60
C GLY A 161 7.83 11.62 -15.84
N ALA A 162 7.96 10.98 -14.68
CA ALA A 162 9.23 10.92 -13.95
C ALA A 162 10.34 10.29 -14.79
N ALA A 163 10.06 9.18 -15.51
CA ALA A 163 11.03 8.57 -16.41
C ALA A 163 11.44 9.49 -17.57
N LEU A 164 10.52 10.30 -18.10
CA LEU A 164 10.79 11.27 -19.16
C LEU A 164 11.65 12.45 -18.67
N GLU A 165 11.37 12.96 -17.45
CA GLU A 165 12.16 13.97 -16.76
C GLU A 165 13.58 13.43 -16.46
N GLU A 166 13.68 12.23 -15.88
CA GLU A 166 14.93 11.58 -15.46
C GLU A 166 15.81 11.14 -16.64
N SER A 167 15.21 10.75 -17.78
CA SER A 167 15.96 10.39 -19.00
C SER A 167 16.22 11.56 -19.95
N ASN A 168 15.86 12.80 -19.58
CA ASN A 168 15.95 13.99 -20.43
C ASN A 168 15.33 13.75 -21.83
N GLY A 169 14.14 13.14 -21.87
CA GLY A 169 13.43 12.74 -23.09
C GLY A 169 13.79 11.36 -23.65
N ASP A 170 14.92 10.79 -23.25
CA ASP A 170 15.62 9.75 -24.01
C ASP A 170 15.49 8.32 -23.40
N CYS A 171 14.25 7.85 -23.22
CA CYS A 171 13.96 6.60 -22.49
C CYS A 171 14.74 5.39 -23.06
N ASN A 172 15.34 4.58 -22.20
CA ASN A 172 16.17 3.47 -22.66
C ASN A 172 15.32 2.27 -23.08
N ILE A 173 14.41 1.80 -22.23
CA ILE A 173 13.63 0.58 -22.48
C ILE A 173 12.22 0.72 -21.89
N PHE A 174 11.20 0.42 -22.69
CA PHE A 174 9.84 0.20 -22.21
C PHE A 174 9.54 -1.30 -22.20
N ILE A 175 9.03 -1.81 -21.08
CA ILE A 175 8.65 -3.22 -20.90
C ILE A 175 7.18 -3.32 -20.53
N VAL A 176 6.39 -4.00 -21.38
CA VAL A 176 5.03 -4.43 -21.04
C VAL A 176 5.13 -5.76 -20.30
N ASN A 177 4.61 -5.80 -19.09
CA ASN A 177 4.62 -6.95 -18.20
C ASN A 177 3.32 -7.75 -18.37
N GLY A 178 3.39 -8.78 -19.21
CA GLY A 178 2.40 -9.85 -19.33
C GLY A 178 2.86 -11.15 -18.64
N ALA A 179 3.79 -11.06 -17.67
CA ALA A 179 4.36 -12.24 -17.04
C ALA A 179 3.32 -12.98 -16.19
N GLU A 180 2.56 -12.25 -15.36
CA GLU A 180 1.47 -12.75 -14.51
C GLU A 180 1.85 -14.05 -13.76
N CYS A 181 2.93 -13.98 -12.99
CA CYS A 181 3.55 -15.15 -12.35
C CYS A 181 2.85 -15.66 -11.09
N GLU A 182 1.82 -14.95 -10.60
CA GLU A 182 0.99 -15.41 -9.48
C GLU A 182 0.15 -16.62 -9.94
N PRO A 183 0.21 -17.77 -9.26
CA PRO A 183 -0.64 -18.92 -9.58
C PRO A 183 -2.13 -18.56 -9.50
N VAL A 184 -2.96 -19.34 -10.21
CA VAL A 184 -4.42 -19.14 -10.33
C VAL A 184 -4.86 -17.93 -11.17
N ALA A 185 -4.23 -16.75 -11.04
CA ALA A 185 -4.57 -15.60 -11.88
C ALA A 185 -4.41 -15.92 -13.38
N THR A 186 -5.31 -15.44 -14.24
CA THR A 186 -5.29 -15.56 -15.71
C THR A 186 -5.87 -14.32 -16.42
N CYS A 187 -6.09 -13.21 -15.69
CA CYS A 187 -6.70 -12.00 -16.22
C CYS A 187 -5.80 -11.25 -17.21
N ASP A 188 -4.48 -11.19 -16.96
CA ASP A 188 -3.52 -10.58 -17.89
C ASP A 188 -3.33 -11.48 -19.13
N ASP A 189 -3.25 -12.79 -18.91
CA ASP A 189 -3.18 -13.82 -19.98
C ASP A 189 -4.39 -13.71 -20.91
N ARG A 190 -5.60 -13.74 -20.35
CA ARG A 190 -6.83 -13.68 -21.14
C ARG A 190 -7.04 -12.34 -21.82
N LEU A 191 -6.66 -11.24 -21.18
CA LEU A 191 -6.68 -9.92 -21.82
C LEU A 191 -5.74 -9.86 -23.03
N MET A 192 -4.54 -10.44 -22.95
CA MET A 192 -3.65 -10.55 -24.12
C MET A 192 -4.22 -11.44 -25.23
N GLN A 193 -5.05 -12.44 -24.92
CA GLN A 193 -5.70 -13.28 -25.92
C GLN A 193 -6.88 -12.55 -26.62
N GLU A 194 -7.68 -11.78 -25.90
CA GLU A 194 -8.90 -11.14 -26.43
C GLU A 194 -8.71 -9.69 -26.91
N LYS A 195 -7.66 -9.00 -26.45
CA LYS A 195 -7.47 -7.55 -26.62
C LYS A 195 -6.08 -7.15 -27.12
N ALA A 196 -5.38 -8.06 -27.79
CA ALA A 196 -4.02 -7.83 -28.31
C ALA A 196 -3.88 -6.52 -29.11
N ASP A 197 -4.80 -6.25 -30.04
CA ASP A 197 -4.78 -5.05 -30.90
C ASP A 197 -5.01 -3.75 -30.09
N GLU A 198 -5.89 -3.80 -29.10
CA GLU A 198 -6.15 -2.65 -28.21
C GLU A 198 -4.99 -2.40 -27.24
N ILE A 199 -4.29 -3.46 -26.81
CA ILE A 199 -3.03 -3.36 -26.07
C ILE A 199 -1.94 -2.75 -26.96
N ALA A 200 -1.81 -3.19 -28.21
CA ALA A 200 -0.82 -2.68 -29.16
C ALA A 200 -0.98 -1.17 -29.42
N ILE A 201 -2.22 -0.69 -29.59
CA ILE A 201 -2.50 0.75 -29.67
C ILE A 201 -2.04 1.47 -28.37
N GLY A 202 -2.27 0.87 -27.20
CA GLY A 202 -1.77 1.40 -25.92
C GLY A 202 -0.23 1.45 -25.82
N ILE A 203 0.47 0.51 -26.45
CA ILE A 203 1.94 0.53 -26.56
C ILE A 203 2.39 1.73 -27.38
N GLU A 204 1.75 1.99 -28.52
CA GLU A 204 2.11 3.13 -29.38
C GLU A 204 1.79 4.49 -28.72
N VAL A 205 0.74 4.58 -27.89
CA VAL A 205 0.50 5.76 -27.03
C VAL A 205 1.65 6.00 -26.05
N VAL A 206 2.17 4.95 -25.40
CA VAL A 206 3.33 5.08 -24.49
C VAL A 206 4.63 5.35 -25.26
N ARG A 207 4.77 4.81 -26.47
CA ARG A 207 5.89 5.08 -27.39
C ARG A 207 5.95 6.55 -27.79
N GLN A 208 4.82 7.20 -28.09
CA GLN A 208 4.78 8.63 -28.41
C GLN A 208 5.27 9.51 -27.24
N ILE A 209 4.93 9.11 -26.00
CA ILE A 209 5.36 9.81 -24.79
C ILE A 209 6.86 9.60 -24.49
N LEU A 210 7.32 8.35 -24.48
CA LEU A 210 8.66 7.97 -23.98
C LEU A 210 9.76 7.87 -25.05
N LYS A 211 9.39 7.70 -26.33
CA LYS A 211 10.29 7.47 -27.47
C LYS A 211 11.42 6.45 -27.17
N PRO A 212 11.09 5.25 -26.64
CA PRO A 212 12.08 4.35 -26.06
C PRO A 212 12.95 3.67 -27.12
N LYS A 213 14.24 3.49 -26.80
CA LYS A 213 15.24 2.81 -27.69
C LYS A 213 14.96 1.31 -27.90
N ALA A 214 14.09 0.71 -27.09
CA ALA A 214 13.58 -0.65 -27.25
C ALA A 214 12.21 -0.82 -26.54
N ILE A 215 11.30 -1.57 -27.16
CA ILE A 215 10.02 -1.99 -26.55
C ILE A 215 9.99 -3.53 -26.45
N ILE A 216 9.64 -4.05 -25.27
CA ILE A 216 9.59 -5.50 -24.99
C ILE A 216 8.24 -5.86 -24.36
N VAL A 217 7.47 -6.76 -24.98
CA VAL A 217 6.29 -7.38 -24.35
C VAL A 217 6.74 -8.70 -23.73
N ALA A 218 6.92 -8.74 -22.42
CA ALA A 218 7.48 -9.90 -21.71
C ALA A 218 6.36 -10.79 -21.16
N ILE A 219 6.27 -12.02 -21.67
CA ILE A 219 5.18 -12.99 -21.38
C ILE A 219 5.79 -14.33 -20.96
N GLU A 220 5.28 -14.95 -19.90
CA GLU A 220 5.76 -16.28 -19.48
C GLU A 220 5.41 -17.36 -20.51
N ASN A 221 6.34 -18.29 -20.73
CA ASN A 221 6.23 -19.35 -21.74
C ASN A 221 5.14 -20.39 -21.49
N ASN A 222 4.35 -20.25 -20.42
CA ASN A 222 3.12 -21.01 -20.17
C ASN A 222 1.87 -20.41 -20.84
N LYS A 223 1.97 -19.26 -21.53
CA LYS A 223 0.84 -18.53 -22.15
C LYS A 223 0.94 -18.47 -23.69
N PRO A 224 0.99 -19.61 -24.41
CA PRO A 224 1.27 -19.64 -25.85
C PRO A 224 0.24 -18.86 -26.68
N LYS A 225 -1.04 -18.87 -26.28
CA LYS A 225 -2.11 -18.13 -26.97
C LYS A 225 -1.93 -16.61 -26.87
N ALA A 226 -1.60 -16.09 -25.68
CA ALA A 226 -1.26 -14.68 -25.48
C ALA A 226 0.01 -14.28 -26.25
N ILE A 227 1.03 -15.14 -26.26
CA ILE A 227 2.26 -14.94 -27.05
C ILE A 227 1.94 -14.84 -28.54
N GLU A 228 1.09 -15.74 -29.07
CA GLU A 228 0.69 -15.73 -30.48
C GLU A 228 -0.16 -14.49 -30.84
N ALA A 229 -1.13 -14.13 -30.00
CA ALA A 229 -1.99 -12.96 -30.20
C ALA A 229 -1.18 -11.66 -30.19
N MET A 230 -0.33 -11.46 -29.17
CA MET A 230 0.54 -10.28 -29.09
C MET A 230 1.54 -10.21 -30.25
N LYS A 231 2.09 -11.34 -30.72
CA LYS A 231 3.00 -11.39 -31.90
C LYS A 231 2.31 -10.99 -33.22
N LYS A 232 0.99 -11.08 -33.32
CA LYS A 232 0.21 -10.66 -34.49
C LYS A 232 -0.19 -9.18 -34.43
N ALA A 233 -0.42 -8.67 -33.21
CA ALA A 233 -0.99 -7.33 -32.99
C ALA A 233 0.05 -6.20 -32.95
N VAL A 234 1.26 -6.45 -32.46
CA VAL A 234 2.28 -5.38 -32.29
C VAL A 234 3.07 -5.09 -33.57
N ALA A 235 3.61 -3.88 -33.68
CA ALA A 235 4.52 -3.50 -34.75
C ALA A 235 5.80 -4.38 -34.74
N SER A 236 6.41 -4.55 -35.92
CA SER A 236 7.53 -5.50 -36.13
C SER A 236 8.82 -5.18 -35.35
N ASP A 237 8.95 -3.96 -34.82
CA ASP A 237 10.05 -3.53 -33.95
C ASP A 237 9.77 -3.72 -32.45
N VAL A 238 8.54 -4.08 -32.07
CA VAL A 238 8.13 -4.40 -30.70
C VAL A 238 8.40 -5.88 -30.40
N MET A 239 9.33 -6.14 -29.48
CA MET A 239 9.78 -7.51 -29.19
C MET A 239 8.86 -8.25 -28.22
N VAL A 240 7.97 -9.12 -28.71
CA VAL A 240 7.30 -10.11 -27.85
C VAL A 240 8.31 -11.16 -27.40
N ARG A 241 8.64 -11.18 -26.11
CA ARG A 241 9.70 -12.01 -25.52
C ARG A 241 9.14 -13.02 -24.54
N GLU A 242 9.34 -14.28 -24.89
CA GLU A 242 9.00 -15.42 -24.05
C GLU A 242 10.01 -15.53 -22.90
N ILE A 243 9.53 -15.54 -21.66
CA ILE A 243 10.36 -15.66 -20.46
C ILE A 243 10.06 -16.97 -19.70
N PRO A 244 11.02 -17.50 -18.91
CA PRO A 244 10.81 -18.74 -18.19
C PRO A 244 9.77 -18.56 -17.07
N THR A 245 8.78 -19.44 -17.03
CA THR A 245 7.80 -19.50 -15.94
C THR A 245 8.49 -19.79 -14.59
N LEU A 246 8.64 -18.77 -13.75
CA LEU A 246 9.41 -18.82 -12.49
C LEU A 246 8.99 -17.67 -11.56
N TYR A 247 8.28 -17.96 -10.48
CA TYR A 247 7.81 -16.93 -9.55
C TYR A 247 8.95 -16.36 -8.68
N PRO A 248 9.10 -15.02 -8.53
CA PRO A 248 8.26 -13.94 -9.05
C PRO A 248 8.94 -13.20 -10.22
N SER A 249 8.89 -13.77 -11.42
CA SER A 249 9.41 -13.19 -12.68
C SER A 249 8.83 -11.80 -12.96
N GLY A 250 7.51 -11.64 -12.80
CA GLY A 250 6.76 -10.40 -13.05
C GLY A 250 7.01 -9.27 -12.06
N ALA A 251 7.84 -9.44 -11.03
CA ALA A 251 8.29 -8.34 -10.18
C ALA A 251 9.28 -7.46 -10.96
N ALA A 252 9.02 -6.15 -11.08
CA ALA A 252 9.70 -5.27 -12.05
C ALA A 252 11.24 -5.39 -12.08
N ARG A 253 11.94 -5.40 -10.94
CA ARG A 253 13.42 -5.57 -10.90
C ARG A 253 13.87 -6.96 -11.42
N ASN A 254 13.11 -8.02 -11.20
CA ASN A 254 13.38 -9.35 -11.77
C ASN A 254 13.09 -9.37 -13.27
N LEU A 255 11.98 -8.77 -13.71
CA LEU A 255 11.61 -8.71 -15.13
C LEU A 255 12.64 -7.94 -15.96
N ILE A 256 13.09 -6.77 -15.47
CA ILE A 256 14.21 -6.03 -16.06
C ILE A 256 15.44 -6.95 -16.12
N LYS A 257 15.79 -7.65 -15.05
CA LYS A 257 16.95 -8.56 -15.07
C LYS A 257 16.81 -9.67 -16.12
N ILE A 258 15.62 -10.24 -16.31
CA ILE A 258 15.34 -11.27 -17.32
C ILE A 258 15.44 -10.72 -18.74
N CYS A 259 14.84 -9.55 -19.01
CA CYS A 259 14.74 -8.97 -20.36
C CYS A 259 15.98 -8.19 -20.81
N THR A 260 16.79 -7.69 -19.87
CA THR A 260 17.88 -6.72 -20.13
C THR A 260 19.25 -7.15 -19.59
N GLY A 261 19.31 -8.08 -18.64
CA GLY A 261 20.52 -8.45 -17.90
C GLY A 261 20.96 -7.45 -16.82
N ILE A 262 20.38 -6.25 -16.77
CA ILE A 262 20.68 -5.18 -15.81
C ILE A 262 20.11 -5.54 -14.42
N GLU A 263 20.81 -5.20 -13.34
CA GLU A 263 20.28 -5.23 -11.97
C GLU A 263 20.04 -3.80 -11.50
N ILE A 264 18.79 -3.47 -11.19
CA ILE A 264 18.40 -2.17 -10.63
C ILE A 264 18.74 -2.13 -9.14
N PRO A 265 19.49 -1.14 -8.64
CA PRO A 265 19.79 -1.00 -7.21
C PRO A 265 18.53 -0.88 -6.34
N TYR A 266 18.67 -1.18 -5.05
CA TYR A 266 17.51 -1.17 -4.14
C TYR A 266 17.08 0.24 -3.71
N ASN A 267 18.05 1.15 -3.66
CA ASN A 267 17.91 2.59 -3.41
C ASN A 267 17.36 3.38 -4.61
N GLU A 268 17.34 2.81 -5.81
CA GLU A 268 16.92 3.49 -7.06
C GLU A 268 15.58 2.99 -7.59
N HIS A 269 14.80 3.88 -8.19
CA HIS A 269 13.62 3.55 -8.98
C HIS A 269 13.99 3.12 -10.42
N THR A 270 13.10 2.40 -11.11
CA THR A 270 13.43 1.92 -12.47
C THR A 270 13.42 3.06 -13.51
N SER A 271 12.66 4.12 -13.25
CA SER A 271 12.62 5.35 -14.04
C SER A 271 13.98 6.07 -14.03
N GLU A 272 14.65 6.10 -12.88
CA GLU A 272 15.98 6.71 -12.69
C GLU A 272 17.07 6.00 -13.53
N CYS A 273 16.85 4.72 -13.88
CA CYS A 273 17.68 3.96 -14.83
C CYS A 273 17.22 4.11 -16.31
N GLY A 274 16.19 4.91 -16.58
CA GLY A 274 15.55 5.05 -17.90
C GLY A 274 14.74 3.83 -18.34
N ILE A 275 14.21 3.02 -17.40
CA ILE A 275 13.47 1.78 -17.71
C ILE A 275 12.06 1.80 -17.10
N VAL A 276 11.05 1.86 -17.97
CA VAL A 276 9.64 1.83 -17.60
C VAL A 276 9.07 0.42 -17.74
N VAL A 277 8.34 -0.05 -16.72
CA VAL A 277 7.77 -1.42 -16.68
C VAL A 277 6.30 -1.37 -16.25
N ASP A 278 5.35 -1.45 -17.17
CA ASP A 278 3.91 -1.38 -16.87
C ASP A 278 3.20 -2.70 -17.18
N ASN A 279 2.19 -3.06 -16.38
CA ASN A 279 1.41 -4.28 -16.60
C ASN A 279 0.48 -4.11 -17.81
N VAL A 280 0.19 -5.22 -18.49
CA VAL A 280 -0.57 -5.21 -19.74
C VAL A 280 -1.96 -4.56 -19.61
N GLU A 281 -2.70 -4.82 -18.53
CA GLU A 281 -3.99 -4.16 -18.27
C GLU A 281 -3.83 -2.64 -18.06
N THR A 282 -2.70 -2.20 -17.50
CA THR A 282 -2.39 -0.76 -17.36
C THR A 282 -2.19 -0.11 -18.73
N VAL A 283 -1.56 -0.80 -19.69
CA VAL A 283 -1.36 -0.31 -21.06
C VAL A 283 -2.68 -0.27 -21.84
N PHE A 284 -3.54 -1.28 -21.65
CA PHE A 284 -4.91 -1.27 -22.15
C PHE A 284 -5.73 -0.09 -21.59
N ALA A 285 -5.62 0.20 -20.28
CA ALA A 285 -6.25 1.37 -19.67
C ALA A 285 -5.70 2.72 -20.18
N ILE A 286 -4.43 2.79 -20.61
CA ILE A 286 -3.88 3.96 -21.31
C ILE A 286 -4.58 4.15 -22.67
N LYS A 287 -4.78 3.07 -23.46
CA LYS A 287 -5.54 3.14 -24.71
C LYS A 287 -6.96 3.65 -24.49
N GLN A 288 -7.66 3.13 -23.49
CA GLN A 288 -9.03 3.56 -23.17
C GLN A 288 -9.10 5.04 -22.76
N ALA A 289 -8.17 5.49 -21.90
CA ALA A 289 -8.07 6.88 -21.48
C ALA A 289 -7.71 7.84 -22.63
N VAL A 290 -6.75 7.47 -23.48
CA VAL A 290 -6.25 8.35 -24.53
C VAL A 290 -7.11 8.29 -25.79
N VAL A 291 -7.29 7.10 -26.38
CA VAL A 291 -7.92 6.96 -27.69
C VAL A 291 -9.44 7.01 -27.58
N ASP A 292 -10.03 6.13 -26.74
CA ASP A 292 -11.48 6.00 -26.64
C ASP A 292 -12.13 7.16 -25.84
N GLY A 293 -11.36 7.78 -24.93
CA GLY A 293 -11.89 8.77 -23.99
C GLY A 293 -12.81 8.15 -22.94
N ILE A 294 -12.44 6.98 -22.42
CA ILE A 294 -13.16 6.21 -21.39
C ILE A 294 -12.30 6.15 -20.11
N PRO A 295 -12.82 6.56 -18.94
CA PRO A 295 -12.06 6.56 -17.69
C PRO A 295 -11.93 5.16 -17.08
N LEU A 296 -10.94 4.97 -16.21
CA LEU A 296 -10.69 3.70 -15.51
C LEU A 296 -11.77 3.42 -14.45
N ILE A 297 -12.90 2.86 -14.89
CA ILE A 297 -14.09 2.54 -14.08
C ILE A 297 -14.40 1.04 -13.97
N LYS A 298 -13.86 0.21 -14.87
CA LYS A 298 -13.93 -1.26 -14.87
C LYS A 298 -12.51 -1.83 -14.85
N ARG A 299 -12.34 -3.09 -14.45
CA ARG A 299 -11.09 -3.87 -14.58
C ARG A 299 -11.38 -5.35 -14.84
N VAL A 300 -10.43 -6.09 -15.40
CA VAL A 300 -10.48 -7.56 -15.45
C VAL A 300 -9.92 -8.13 -14.15
N ILE A 301 -10.54 -9.19 -13.65
CA ILE A 301 -10.06 -10.03 -12.54
C ILE A 301 -10.23 -11.52 -12.87
N THR A 302 -9.46 -12.39 -12.24
CA THR A 302 -9.74 -13.84 -12.22
C THR A 302 -10.56 -14.22 -10.99
N VAL A 303 -11.47 -15.16 -11.15
CA VAL A 303 -12.31 -15.71 -10.07
C VAL A 303 -12.27 -17.23 -10.13
N ASP A 304 -11.60 -17.87 -9.17
CA ASP A 304 -11.30 -19.32 -9.21
C ASP A 304 -11.17 -19.94 -7.81
N GLY A 305 -11.19 -21.28 -7.75
CA GLY A 305 -11.13 -22.09 -6.52
C GLY A 305 -12.31 -23.06 -6.41
N LYS A 306 -12.05 -24.27 -5.88
CA LYS A 306 -12.96 -25.44 -5.94
C LYS A 306 -14.29 -25.31 -5.19
N THR A 307 -14.55 -24.21 -4.50
CA THR A 307 -15.80 -23.97 -3.77
C THR A 307 -16.80 -23.13 -4.56
N LEU A 308 -16.43 -22.66 -5.75
CA LEU A 308 -17.31 -21.92 -6.67
C LEU A 308 -18.03 -22.88 -7.63
N GLY A 309 -19.29 -22.59 -7.94
CA GLY A 309 -20.09 -23.33 -8.92
C GLY A 309 -19.72 -23.06 -10.39
N LYS A 310 -18.90 -22.04 -10.65
CA LYS A 310 -18.14 -21.85 -11.89
C LYS A 310 -16.86 -21.04 -11.59
N THR A 311 -15.89 -21.04 -12.49
CA THR A 311 -14.68 -20.20 -12.41
C THR A 311 -14.39 -19.55 -13.77
N GLY A 312 -13.59 -18.49 -13.81
CA GLY A 312 -13.27 -17.79 -15.05
C GLY A 312 -12.62 -16.41 -14.87
N ASN A 313 -12.71 -15.57 -15.90
CA ASN A 313 -12.26 -14.18 -15.87
C ASN A 313 -13.48 -13.24 -15.96
N ALA A 314 -13.42 -12.12 -15.24
CA ALA A 314 -14.54 -11.20 -15.03
C ALA A 314 -14.12 -9.75 -15.30
N LEU A 315 -14.83 -9.05 -16.19
CA LEU A 315 -14.79 -7.59 -16.28
C LEU A 315 -15.76 -7.02 -15.22
N VAL A 316 -15.21 -6.35 -14.22
CA VAL A 316 -15.94 -5.87 -13.03
C VAL A 316 -15.85 -4.36 -12.89
N ARG A 317 -16.97 -3.71 -12.52
CA ARG A 317 -16.99 -2.29 -12.13
C ARG A 317 -16.22 -2.10 -10.82
N LEU A 318 -15.35 -1.08 -10.75
CA LEU A 318 -14.66 -0.72 -9.52
C LEU A 318 -15.70 -0.39 -8.42
N GLY A 319 -15.36 -0.72 -7.18
CA GLY A 319 -16.27 -0.57 -6.04
C GLY A 319 -17.38 -1.62 -5.91
N THR A 320 -17.50 -2.55 -6.85
CA THR A 320 -18.31 -3.76 -6.70
C THR A 320 -17.84 -4.56 -5.48
N SER A 321 -18.76 -5.02 -4.63
CA SER A 321 -18.38 -5.82 -3.45
C SER A 321 -17.88 -7.21 -3.82
N VAL A 322 -16.94 -7.74 -3.03
CA VAL A 322 -16.46 -9.13 -3.21
C VAL A 322 -17.62 -10.13 -3.10
N ARG A 323 -18.60 -9.91 -2.21
CA ARG A 323 -19.81 -10.76 -2.14
C ARG A 323 -20.57 -10.83 -3.46
N PHE A 324 -20.73 -9.72 -4.19
CA PHE A 324 -21.46 -9.73 -5.46
C PHE A 324 -20.81 -10.67 -6.49
N VAL A 325 -19.47 -10.63 -6.58
CA VAL A 325 -18.70 -11.57 -7.43
C VAL A 325 -18.87 -13.02 -6.96
N LEU A 326 -18.76 -13.29 -5.66
CA LEU A 326 -18.94 -14.64 -5.11
C LEU A 326 -20.34 -15.20 -5.35
N ASN A 327 -21.37 -14.36 -5.34
CA ASN A 327 -22.73 -14.74 -5.69
C ASN A 327 -22.85 -15.07 -7.20
N ALA A 328 -22.26 -14.24 -8.08
CA ALA A 328 -22.27 -14.46 -9.53
C ALA A 328 -21.52 -15.75 -9.95
N TYR A 329 -20.44 -16.10 -9.24
CA TYR A 329 -19.69 -17.35 -9.42
C TYR A 329 -20.22 -18.52 -8.55
N LYS A 330 -21.38 -18.34 -7.90
CA LYS A 330 -22.13 -19.38 -7.15
C LYS A 330 -21.28 -20.07 -6.08
N LEU A 331 -20.75 -19.31 -5.13
CA LEU A 331 -20.02 -19.86 -3.97
C LEU A 331 -20.87 -20.84 -3.15
N ASN A 332 -20.35 -22.06 -2.98
CA ASN A 332 -20.80 -23.08 -2.03
C ASN A 332 -19.78 -23.18 -0.88
N PRO A 333 -19.95 -22.43 0.22
CA PRO A 333 -18.88 -22.19 1.19
C PRO A 333 -18.62 -23.36 2.14
N GLU A 334 -17.35 -23.70 2.35
CA GLU A 334 -16.93 -24.65 3.39
C GLU A 334 -16.90 -24.00 4.79
N ARG A 335 -16.88 -24.82 5.85
CA ARG A 335 -16.78 -24.32 7.24
C ARG A 335 -15.41 -23.63 7.43
N ARG A 336 -15.41 -22.33 7.76
CA ARG A 336 -14.22 -21.44 7.75
C ARG A 336 -13.65 -21.20 6.33
N GLN A 337 -14.53 -21.05 5.34
CA GLN A 337 -14.17 -20.65 3.99
C GLN A 337 -13.15 -19.50 3.99
N ARG A 338 -12.01 -19.71 3.33
CA ARG A 338 -11.02 -18.64 3.10
C ARG A 338 -11.23 -18.03 1.73
N ILE A 339 -11.14 -16.71 1.69
CA ILE A 339 -11.40 -15.89 0.50
C ILE A 339 -10.22 -14.95 0.38
N ILE A 340 -9.41 -15.14 -0.65
CA ILE A 340 -8.06 -14.57 -0.77
C ILE A 340 -8.04 -13.58 -1.93
N LEU A 341 -7.77 -12.32 -1.63
CA LEU A 341 -7.65 -11.27 -2.64
C LEU A 341 -6.19 -11.12 -3.07
N GLY A 342 -5.93 -11.17 -4.38
CA GLY A 342 -4.59 -11.04 -4.96
C GLY A 342 -3.79 -12.35 -5.09
N GLY A 343 -4.46 -13.51 -5.12
CA GLY A 343 -3.84 -14.82 -5.35
C GLY A 343 -3.12 -15.44 -4.13
N PRO A 344 -2.67 -16.72 -4.25
CA PRO A 344 -2.17 -17.51 -3.13
C PRO A 344 -0.84 -17.05 -2.48
N PHE A 345 0.03 -16.30 -3.18
CA PHE A 345 1.33 -15.85 -2.65
C PHE A 345 1.33 -14.37 -2.23
N MET A 346 1.09 -13.45 -3.17
CA MET A 346 1.11 -12.02 -2.85
C MET A 346 -0.13 -11.56 -2.08
N GLY A 347 -1.26 -12.24 -2.28
CA GLY A 347 -2.54 -11.89 -1.69
C GLY A 347 -2.67 -12.07 -0.17
N PHE A 348 -3.92 -11.95 0.29
CA PHE A 348 -4.29 -12.08 1.71
C PHE A 348 -5.75 -12.51 1.87
N THR A 349 -6.03 -13.25 2.95
CA THR A 349 -7.40 -13.60 3.34
C THR A 349 -8.15 -12.34 3.79
N LEU A 350 -9.36 -12.14 3.28
CA LEU A 350 -10.23 -11.04 3.67
C LEU A 350 -10.87 -11.29 5.04
N PRO A 351 -11.01 -10.26 5.90
CA PRO A 351 -11.73 -10.37 7.17
C PRO A 351 -13.27 -10.35 6.98
N THR A 352 -13.75 -9.79 5.87
CA THR A 352 -15.15 -9.84 5.42
C THR A 352 -15.22 -9.69 3.90
N ILE A 353 -16.32 -10.15 3.29
CA ILE A 353 -16.64 -9.99 1.86
C ILE A 353 -17.45 -8.71 1.57
N ASP A 354 -17.81 -7.96 2.62
CA ASP A 354 -18.34 -6.59 2.57
C ASP A 354 -17.27 -5.54 2.24
N VAL A 355 -16.35 -5.87 1.33
CA VAL A 355 -15.27 -4.97 0.89
C VAL A 355 -15.37 -4.69 -0.62
N PRO A 356 -15.08 -3.45 -1.06
CA PRO A 356 -15.08 -3.09 -2.47
C PRO A 356 -13.85 -3.62 -3.21
N LEU A 357 -14.04 -4.02 -4.46
CA LEU A 357 -12.96 -4.33 -5.40
C LEU A 357 -12.31 -3.03 -5.92
N THR A 358 -10.98 -2.99 -5.86
CA THR A 358 -10.15 -1.82 -6.16
C THR A 358 -9.25 -2.07 -7.37
N LYS A 359 -8.60 -1.00 -7.87
CA LYS A 359 -7.55 -1.06 -8.90
C LYS A 359 -6.32 -1.93 -8.54
N SER A 360 -6.25 -2.50 -7.33
CA SER A 360 -5.24 -3.49 -6.92
C SER A 360 -5.72 -4.94 -6.94
N ALA A 361 -7.02 -5.20 -7.00
CA ALA A 361 -7.58 -6.55 -6.95
C ALA A 361 -7.44 -7.26 -8.31
N THR A 362 -6.44 -8.12 -8.48
CA THR A 362 -6.24 -8.92 -9.72
C THR A 362 -6.99 -10.25 -9.72
N CYS A 363 -7.20 -10.86 -8.55
CA CYS A 363 -7.76 -12.19 -8.42
C CYS A 363 -8.56 -12.33 -7.11
N VAL A 364 -9.72 -13.00 -7.19
CA VAL A 364 -10.53 -13.45 -6.06
C VAL A 364 -10.45 -14.98 -6.01
N TYR A 365 -9.60 -15.51 -5.14
CA TYR A 365 -9.32 -16.94 -5.02
C TYR A 365 -10.04 -17.55 -3.81
N VAL A 366 -10.80 -18.63 -4.03
CA VAL A 366 -11.71 -19.21 -3.03
C VAL A 366 -11.47 -20.71 -2.86
N PRO A 367 -10.31 -21.10 -2.31
CA PRO A 367 -9.91 -22.50 -2.25
C PRO A 367 -10.75 -23.32 -1.27
N SER A 368 -10.95 -24.60 -1.60
CA SER A 368 -11.36 -25.61 -0.60
C SER A 368 -10.22 -25.95 0.35
N HIS A 369 -10.53 -26.51 1.53
CA HIS A 369 -9.51 -27.02 2.46
C HIS A 369 -8.62 -28.12 1.85
N ASN A 370 -9.12 -28.87 0.87
CA ASN A 370 -8.33 -29.87 0.13
C ASN A 370 -7.42 -29.25 -0.94
N GLU A 371 -7.75 -28.04 -1.41
CA GLU A 371 -6.98 -27.32 -2.43
C GLU A 371 -5.89 -26.44 -1.84
N LEU A 372 -6.18 -25.86 -0.67
CA LEU A 372 -5.25 -25.16 0.20
C LEU A 372 -5.57 -25.55 1.66
N PRO A 373 -4.81 -26.47 2.27
CA PRO A 373 -5.00 -26.84 3.68
C PRO A 373 -4.89 -25.65 4.65
N GLU A 374 -5.46 -25.79 5.86
CA GLU A 374 -4.99 -24.99 6.99
C GLU A 374 -3.52 -25.36 7.26
N VAL A 375 -2.68 -24.40 7.66
CA VAL A 375 -1.24 -24.62 7.83
C VAL A 375 -1.00 -25.22 9.22
N ASP A 376 -0.38 -26.41 9.29
CA ASP A 376 0.06 -27.03 10.54
C ASP A 376 0.87 -26.05 11.41
N GLU A 377 0.89 -26.30 12.73
CA GLU A 377 1.58 -25.42 13.68
C GLU A 377 3.05 -25.16 13.29
N ALA A 378 3.42 -23.88 13.25
CA ALA A 378 4.73 -23.44 12.78
C ALA A 378 5.85 -23.90 13.73
N MET A 379 6.67 -24.83 13.26
CA MET A 379 7.78 -25.40 14.02
C MET A 379 8.95 -24.41 14.17
N ASN A 380 9.85 -24.72 15.10
CA ASN A 380 11.08 -23.94 15.31
C ASN A 380 11.98 -23.89 14.07
N CYS A 381 12.70 -22.78 13.89
CA CYS A 381 13.54 -22.55 12.72
C CYS A 381 14.85 -23.34 12.79
N ILE A 382 14.93 -24.46 12.06
CA ILE A 382 16.12 -25.32 11.97
C ILE A 382 17.30 -24.72 11.15
N ARG A 383 17.26 -23.41 10.83
CA ARG A 383 18.29 -22.65 10.09
C ARG A 383 18.81 -23.27 8.77
N CYS A 384 18.05 -24.16 8.13
CA CYS A 384 18.43 -24.95 6.95
C CYS A 384 18.79 -24.19 5.65
N GLY A 385 18.87 -22.85 5.67
CA GLY A 385 19.29 -22.01 4.54
C GLY A 385 18.35 -21.95 3.31
N ARG A 386 17.40 -22.88 3.15
CA ARG A 386 16.50 -22.98 1.98
C ARG A 386 15.85 -21.64 1.61
N CYS A 387 15.35 -20.90 2.60
CA CYS A 387 14.70 -19.61 2.42
C CYS A 387 15.61 -18.51 1.82
N ALA A 388 16.93 -18.55 2.07
CA ALA A 388 17.87 -17.60 1.49
C ALA A 388 18.20 -17.95 0.02
N ARG A 389 18.32 -19.26 -0.30
CA ARG A 389 18.59 -19.75 -1.66
C ARG A 389 17.52 -19.36 -2.68
N VAL A 390 16.28 -19.14 -2.24
CA VAL A 390 15.14 -18.75 -3.11
C VAL A 390 14.74 -17.28 -2.99
N CYS A 391 15.40 -16.48 -2.15
CA CYS A 391 15.02 -15.08 -1.96
C CYS A 391 15.50 -14.24 -3.17
N PRO A 392 14.60 -13.65 -4.00
CA PRO A 392 15.03 -12.88 -5.16
C PRO A 392 15.89 -11.67 -4.78
N SER A 393 15.61 -11.06 -3.62
CA SER A 393 16.38 -9.95 -3.06
C SER A 393 17.74 -10.33 -2.46
N ARG A 394 18.20 -11.60 -2.59
CA ARG A 394 19.44 -12.13 -1.98
C ARG A 394 19.55 -11.97 -0.44
N LEU A 395 18.43 -11.66 0.24
CA LEU A 395 18.37 -11.50 1.69
C LEU A 395 18.56 -12.84 2.44
N VAL A 396 18.67 -12.77 3.77
CA VAL A 396 18.84 -13.91 4.68
C VAL A 396 17.60 -14.06 5.58
N PRO A 397 16.50 -14.73 5.14
CA PRO A 397 15.21 -14.63 5.82
C PRO A 397 15.18 -15.24 7.22
N TYR A 398 15.98 -16.28 7.50
CA TYR A 398 16.04 -16.86 8.84
C TYR A 398 16.68 -15.91 9.87
N GLN A 399 17.59 -15.03 9.43
CA GLN A 399 18.21 -14.01 10.27
C GLN A 399 17.27 -12.81 10.47
N LEU A 400 16.63 -12.33 9.41
CA LEU A 400 15.58 -11.31 9.50
C LEU A 400 14.43 -11.76 10.42
N TYR A 401 14.00 -13.02 10.32
CA TYR A 401 12.98 -13.60 11.19
C TYR A 401 13.42 -13.61 12.66
N ALA A 402 14.66 -14.04 12.95
CA ALA A 402 15.18 -14.06 14.31
C ALA A 402 15.28 -12.66 14.93
N LEU A 403 15.77 -11.65 14.17
CA LEU A 403 15.87 -10.27 14.62
C LEU A 403 14.50 -9.63 14.86
N SER A 404 13.56 -9.82 13.92
CA SER A 404 12.17 -9.34 14.03
C SER A 404 11.43 -9.98 15.20
N ARG A 405 11.56 -11.30 15.38
CA ARG A 405 10.98 -12.03 16.54
C ARG A 405 11.55 -11.59 17.87
N ALA A 406 12.78 -11.08 17.89
CA ALA A 406 13.43 -10.54 19.09
C ALA A 406 13.25 -9.02 19.27
N GLY A 407 12.40 -8.36 18.46
CA GLY A 407 12.15 -6.91 18.55
C GLY A 407 13.35 -6.03 18.16
N GLN A 408 14.38 -6.59 17.52
CA GLN A 408 15.64 -5.89 17.22
C GLN A 408 15.53 -5.06 15.93
N HIS A 409 14.44 -4.29 15.80
CA HIS A 409 13.98 -3.63 14.57
C HIS A 409 15.07 -2.84 13.81
N LYS A 410 15.91 -2.08 14.53
CA LYS A 410 17.04 -1.34 13.93
C LYS A 410 18.04 -2.28 13.23
N LYS A 411 18.31 -3.46 13.79
CA LYS A 411 19.17 -4.49 13.17
C LYS A 411 18.43 -5.20 12.02
N THR A 412 17.13 -5.47 12.16
CA THR A 412 16.35 -6.04 11.05
C THR A 412 16.39 -5.13 9.84
N GLN A 413 16.20 -3.82 10.04
CA GLN A 413 16.30 -2.80 8.99
C GLN A 413 17.70 -2.76 8.36
N ALA A 414 18.76 -2.77 9.17
CA ALA A 414 20.16 -2.81 8.69
C ALA A 414 20.49 -4.10 7.89
N CYS A 415 19.74 -5.19 8.08
CA CYS A 415 19.85 -6.42 7.29
C CYS A 415 18.97 -6.43 6.02
N GLY A 416 18.51 -5.27 5.53
CA GLY A 416 17.78 -5.15 4.26
C GLY A 416 16.28 -5.46 4.33
N MET A 417 15.62 -5.26 5.49
CA MET A 417 14.19 -5.55 5.63
C MET A 417 13.29 -4.77 4.66
N MET A 418 13.70 -3.56 4.24
CA MET A 418 12.93 -2.76 3.29
C MET A 418 12.93 -3.36 1.88
N ASP A 419 13.99 -4.09 1.52
CA ASP A 419 14.28 -4.67 0.20
C ASP A 419 13.51 -5.98 -0.07
N CYS A 420 12.91 -6.55 0.98
CA CYS A 420 12.08 -7.74 0.88
C CYS A 420 10.82 -7.44 0.05
N THR A 421 10.59 -8.15 -1.05
CA THR A 421 9.41 -7.93 -1.91
C THR A 421 8.11 -8.54 -1.39
N GLU A 422 8.10 -9.11 -0.18
CA GLU A 422 6.93 -9.73 0.48
C GLU A 422 6.24 -10.87 -0.31
N CYS A 423 6.91 -11.35 -1.39
CA CYS A 423 6.50 -12.39 -2.33
C CYS A 423 6.33 -13.81 -1.74
N GLY A 424 6.90 -14.09 -0.57
CA GLY A 424 6.67 -15.34 0.16
C GLY A 424 7.38 -16.61 -0.35
N CYS A 425 8.25 -16.54 -1.36
CA CYS A 425 9.07 -17.69 -1.80
C CYS A 425 9.79 -18.37 -0.64
N CYS A 426 10.25 -17.57 0.33
CA CYS A 426 10.92 -18.02 1.56
C CYS A 426 10.02 -18.82 2.52
N ALA A 427 8.73 -18.51 2.58
CA ALA A 427 7.75 -19.22 3.42
C ALA A 427 7.37 -20.56 2.76
N TYR A 428 7.12 -20.56 1.45
CA TYR A 428 6.77 -21.75 0.66
C TYR A 428 7.81 -22.88 0.80
N VAL A 429 9.11 -22.57 0.76
CA VAL A 429 10.18 -23.59 0.91
C VAL A 429 10.56 -23.91 2.37
N CYS A 430 9.82 -23.39 3.36
CA CYS A 430 10.17 -23.54 4.77
C CYS A 430 9.71 -24.91 5.31
N PRO A 431 10.62 -25.86 5.64
CA PRO A 431 10.22 -27.16 6.20
C PRO A 431 9.58 -27.01 7.59
N SER A 432 9.90 -25.93 8.31
CA SER A 432 9.28 -25.58 9.58
C SER A 432 7.89 -24.90 9.44
N ARG A 433 7.37 -24.73 8.21
CA ARG A 433 6.10 -24.03 7.88
C ARG A 433 5.95 -22.62 8.47
N ILE A 434 7.06 -21.92 8.74
CA ILE A 434 7.04 -20.60 9.37
C ILE A 434 6.43 -19.57 8.39
N PRO A 435 5.41 -18.78 8.81
CA PRO A 435 4.77 -17.76 7.96
C PRO A 435 5.62 -16.49 7.84
N LEU A 436 6.82 -16.63 7.24
CA LEU A 436 7.83 -15.58 7.12
C LEU A 436 7.26 -14.30 6.48
N SER A 437 6.46 -14.43 5.42
CA SER A 437 5.80 -13.31 4.74
C SER A 437 4.96 -12.45 5.69
N GLY A 438 4.20 -13.08 6.60
CA GLY A 438 3.36 -12.39 7.57
C GLY A 438 4.17 -11.65 8.63
N GLN A 439 5.23 -12.28 9.15
CA GLN A 439 6.17 -11.63 10.07
C GLN A 439 6.88 -10.43 9.40
N PHE A 440 7.22 -10.52 8.12
CA PHE A 440 7.87 -9.45 7.36
C PHE A 440 6.92 -8.29 7.03
N ARG A 441 5.66 -8.57 6.66
CA ARG A 441 4.59 -7.56 6.53
C ARG A 441 4.39 -6.80 7.85
N LYS A 442 4.43 -7.51 8.99
CA LYS A 442 4.39 -6.91 10.34
C LYS A 442 5.64 -6.06 10.63
N GLU A 443 6.85 -6.58 10.41
CA GLU A 443 8.11 -5.86 10.66
C GLU A 443 8.18 -4.55 9.88
N LYS A 444 7.89 -4.56 8.57
CA LYS A 444 7.84 -3.34 7.76
C LYS A 444 6.82 -2.33 8.28
N SER A 445 5.68 -2.79 8.80
CA SER A 445 4.66 -1.92 9.38
C SER A 445 5.15 -1.25 10.68
N ILE A 446 5.92 -1.97 11.50
CA ILE A 446 6.60 -1.41 12.68
C ILE A 446 7.68 -0.40 12.27
N LEU A 447 8.50 -0.72 11.26
CA LEU A 447 9.54 0.19 10.75
C LEU A 447 8.95 1.49 10.18
N ARG A 448 7.80 1.42 9.48
CA ARG A 448 7.04 2.61 9.04
C ARG A 448 6.56 3.44 10.24
N LEU A 449 5.93 2.80 11.23
CA LEU A 449 5.45 3.47 12.44
C LEU A 449 6.59 4.19 13.20
N LEU A 450 7.74 3.54 13.34
CA LEU A 450 8.93 4.13 13.98
C LEU A 450 9.46 5.33 13.17
N LYS A 451 9.51 5.24 11.83
CA LYS A 451 9.91 6.36 10.96
C LYS A 451 8.92 7.54 11.05
N ASP A 452 7.62 7.29 11.14
CA ASP A 452 6.60 8.33 11.33
C ASP A 452 6.52 8.89 12.75
N GLN A 453 6.98 8.16 13.77
CA GLN A 453 7.26 8.72 15.09
C GLN A 453 8.49 9.64 15.04
N GLN A 454 9.59 9.18 14.45
CA GLN A 454 10.81 9.97 14.27
C GLN A 454 10.52 11.28 13.51
N ARG A 455 9.87 11.22 12.35
CA ARG A 455 9.49 12.39 11.54
C ARG A 455 8.61 13.40 12.29
N ARG A 456 7.71 12.92 13.17
CA ARG A 456 6.89 13.79 14.03
C ARG A 456 7.69 14.43 15.16
N ASN A 457 8.70 13.74 15.69
CA ASN A 457 9.60 14.27 16.71
C ASN A 457 10.54 15.32 16.11
N GLU A 458 11.11 15.07 14.94
CA GLU A 458 11.94 16.01 14.17
C GLU A 458 11.17 17.30 13.88
N HIS A 459 9.98 17.20 13.26
CA HIS A 459 9.11 18.37 13.02
C HIS A 459 8.60 19.05 14.32
N ALA A 460 8.53 18.33 15.45
CA ALA A 460 8.26 18.97 16.74
C ALA A 460 9.48 19.78 17.24
N GLN A 461 10.69 19.26 17.09
CA GLN A 461 11.94 19.94 17.45
C GLN A 461 12.16 21.19 16.59
N GLU A 462 11.94 21.11 15.27
CA GLU A 462 11.99 22.26 14.35
C GLU A 462 11.08 23.41 14.82
N ARG A 463 9.81 23.10 15.12
CA ARG A 463 8.85 24.11 15.61
C ARG A 463 9.22 24.67 16.98
N MET A 464 9.85 23.87 17.85
CA MET A 464 10.36 24.34 19.13
C MET A 464 11.56 25.28 18.95
N ALA A 465 12.52 24.93 18.09
CA ALA A 465 13.68 25.77 17.76
C ALA A 465 13.23 27.11 17.16
N ALA A 466 12.38 27.08 16.13
CA ALA A 466 11.83 28.29 15.51
C ALA A 466 11.01 29.15 16.50
N ARG A 467 10.37 28.55 17.52
CA ARG A 467 9.71 29.29 18.60
C ARG A 467 10.72 29.94 19.55
N GLN A 468 11.80 29.25 19.92
CA GLN A 468 12.87 29.82 20.75
C GLN A 468 13.58 30.98 20.04
N GLU A 469 13.85 30.85 18.74
CA GLU A 469 14.45 31.90 17.91
C GLU A 469 13.58 33.16 17.85
N ARG A 470 12.27 33.01 17.58
CA ARG A 470 11.33 34.15 17.63
C ARG A 470 11.30 34.83 19.01
N LEU A 471 11.34 34.05 20.10
CA LEU A 471 11.37 34.61 21.45
C LEU A 471 12.67 35.36 21.75
N LYS A 472 13.85 34.83 21.35
CA LYS A 472 15.14 35.53 21.46
C LYS A 472 15.13 36.86 20.71
N HIS A 473 14.70 36.85 19.44
CA HIS A 473 14.61 38.06 18.63
C HIS A 473 13.61 39.08 19.21
N GLU A 474 12.48 38.63 19.79
CA GLU A 474 11.59 39.52 20.54
C GLU A 474 12.25 40.09 21.81
N GLU A 475 13.02 39.28 22.56
CA GLU A 475 13.73 39.70 23.77
C GLU A 475 14.86 40.69 23.47
N GLU A 476 15.63 40.45 22.41
CA GLU A 476 16.64 41.37 21.86
C GLU A 476 16.00 42.69 21.42
N GLN A 477 14.90 42.66 20.66
CA GLN A 477 14.18 43.88 20.31
C GLN A 477 13.62 44.60 21.55
N ARG A 478 13.13 43.88 22.56
CA ARG A 478 12.69 44.47 23.83
C ARG A 478 13.86 45.09 24.61
N ALA A 479 15.04 44.47 24.59
CA ALA A 479 16.26 44.99 25.20
C ALA A 479 16.77 46.26 24.49
N ILE A 480 16.85 46.26 23.16
CA ILE A 480 17.22 47.42 22.34
C ILE A 480 16.24 48.58 22.60
N ARG A 481 14.92 48.32 22.61
CA ARG A 481 13.90 49.33 22.92
C ARG A 481 14.04 49.88 24.35
N ARG A 482 14.38 49.05 25.34
CA ARG A 482 14.65 49.47 26.73
C ARG A 482 15.91 50.32 26.84
N ALA A 483 17.01 49.93 26.20
CA ALA A 483 18.26 50.69 26.18
C ALA A 483 18.07 52.07 25.51
N ALA A 484 17.43 52.11 24.34
CA ALA A 484 17.12 53.36 23.64
C ALA A 484 16.17 54.28 24.44
N ALA A 485 15.26 53.72 25.24
CA ALA A 485 14.42 54.49 26.16
C ALA A 485 15.22 55.05 27.35
N LEU A 486 16.16 54.27 27.90
CA LEU A 486 17.03 54.70 29.00
C LEU A 486 17.98 55.82 28.56
N GLU A 487 18.60 55.72 27.38
CA GLU A 487 19.47 56.78 26.85
C GLU A 487 18.69 58.06 26.55
N ARG A 488 17.47 57.96 25.99
CA ARG A 488 16.58 59.13 25.84
C ARG A 488 16.24 59.77 27.19
N ALA A 489 15.99 58.97 28.23
CA ALA A 489 15.71 59.48 29.57
C ALA A 489 16.95 60.13 30.22
N LYS A 490 18.17 59.65 29.94
CA LYS A 490 19.42 60.31 30.35
C LYS A 490 19.62 61.63 29.61
N GLN A 491 19.44 61.65 28.28
CA GLN A 491 19.54 62.86 27.44
C GLN A 491 18.54 63.92 27.88
N GLN A 492 17.29 63.55 28.15
CA GLN A 492 16.28 64.44 28.71
C GLN A 492 16.70 64.97 30.08
N LYS A 493 17.19 64.11 30.99
CA LYS A 493 17.67 64.56 32.32
C LYS A 493 18.93 65.44 32.26
N ALA A 494 19.74 65.35 31.21
CA ALA A 494 20.84 66.28 30.96
C ALA A 494 20.29 67.64 30.49
N GLN A 495 19.42 67.64 29.49
CA GLN A 495 18.76 68.86 28.99
C GLN A 495 17.92 69.57 30.06
N GLU A 496 17.23 68.84 30.94
CA GLU A 496 16.50 69.40 32.10
C GLU A 496 17.42 69.96 33.19
N LYS A 497 18.74 69.73 33.13
CA LYS A 497 19.71 70.21 34.13
C LYS A 497 20.33 71.56 33.77
N ASP A 498 20.31 71.92 32.49
CA ASP A 498 20.87 73.17 31.95
C ASP A 498 19.80 74.27 31.75
N LEU A 499 18.57 74.04 32.23
CA LEU A 499 17.41 74.94 32.12
C LEU A 499 17.04 75.55 33.48
N SER A 500 16.57 76.80 33.49
CA SER A 500 16.05 77.44 34.71
C SER A 500 14.69 76.86 35.15
N PRO A 501 14.23 77.10 36.39
CA PRO A 501 12.97 76.54 36.90
C PRO A 501 11.72 76.90 36.07
N GLU A 502 11.68 78.10 35.47
CA GLU A 502 10.56 78.54 34.62
C GLU A 502 10.62 77.90 33.23
N GLU A 503 11.81 77.83 32.61
CA GLU A 503 12.01 77.17 31.32
C GLU A 503 11.74 75.66 31.41
N LEU A 504 12.08 75.02 32.52
CA LEU A 504 11.76 73.62 32.80
C LEU A 504 10.25 73.39 32.86
N ALA A 505 9.49 74.32 33.45
CA ALA A 505 8.03 74.25 33.49
C ALA A 505 7.41 74.43 32.09
N ALA A 506 7.89 75.41 31.32
CA ALA A 506 7.46 75.64 29.94
C ALA A 506 7.78 74.44 29.02
N SER A 507 8.99 73.89 29.11
CA SER A 507 9.45 72.71 28.37
C SER A 507 8.57 71.49 28.65
N ARG A 508 8.25 71.23 29.92
CA ARG A 508 7.35 70.12 30.33
C ARG A 508 5.91 70.34 29.84
N ALA A 509 5.39 71.56 29.87
CA ALA A 509 4.08 71.88 29.31
C ALA A 509 4.03 71.64 27.79
N ALA A 510 5.04 72.10 27.04
CA ALA A 510 5.16 71.87 25.60
C ALA A 510 5.32 70.37 25.27
N ALA A 511 6.09 69.62 26.06
CA ALA A 511 6.24 68.17 25.90
C ALA A 511 4.91 67.43 26.10
N VAL A 512 4.10 67.84 27.09
CA VAL A 512 2.75 67.28 27.32
C VAL A 512 1.79 67.62 26.18
N ALA A 513 1.82 68.86 25.64
CA ALA A 513 1.03 69.25 24.48
C ALA A 513 1.39 68.39 23.24
N ALA A 514 2.67 68.34 22.88
CA ALA A 514 3.17 67.53 21.76
C ALA A 514 2.98 66.01 21.97
N ALA A 515 2.85 65.54 23.22
CA ALA A 515 2.49 64.14 23.51
C ALA A 515 0.99 63.88 23.30
N ARG A 516 0.11 64.80 23.70
CA ARG A 516 -1.34 64.73 23.43
C ARG A 516 -1.62 64.75 21.92
N GLU A 517 -0.96 65.64 21.18
CA GLU A 517 -1.07 65.73 19.73
C GLU A 517 -0.59 64.45 19.03
N ARG A 518 0.60 63.93 19.37
CA ARG A 518 1.08 62.64 18.84
C ARG A 518 0.19 61.46 19.22
N ALA A 519 -0.51 61.51 20.36
CA ALA A 519 -1.50 60.50 20.74
C ALA A 519 -2.80 60.63 19.92
N ALA A 520 -3.25 61.85 19.61
CA ALA A 520 -4.38 62.10 18.73
C ALA A 520 -4.09 61.65 17.29
N ALA A 521 -2.93 62.03 16.73
CA ALA A 521 -2.48 61.60 15.40
C ALA A 521 -2.38 60.08 15.28
N ARG A 522 -1.86 59.38 16.31
CA ARG A 522 -1.84 57.90 16.35
C ARG A 522 -3.24 57.28 16.40
N ARG A 523 -4.20 57.89 17.11
CA ARG A 523 -5.59 57.43 17.13
C ARG A 523 -6.27 57.62 15.77
N ALA A 524 -6.04 58.75 15.10
CA ALA A 524 -6.55 59.00 13.75
C ALA A 524 -5.95 58.01 12.73
N ALA A 525 -4.63 57.79 12.75
CA ALA A 525 -3.96 56.83 11.88
C ALA A 525 -4.44 55.38 12.10
N ALA A 526 -4.64 54.97 13.36
CA ALA A 526 -5.20 53.65 13.68
C ALA A 526 -6.67 53.50 13.21
N GLY A 527 -7.47 54.56 13.29
CA GLY A 527 -8.82 54.60 12.73
C GLY A 527 -8.84 54.42 11.21
N ASN A 528 -7.97 55.15 10.49
CA ASN A 528 -7.85 54.99 9.04
C ASN A 528 -7.35 53.59 8.64
N ALA A 529 -6.39 53.01 9.38
CA ALA A 529 -5.93 51.65 9.13
C ALA A 529 -7.04 50.60 9.31
N ALA A 530 -7.88 50.75 10.34
CA ALA A 530 -9.05 49.90 10.53
C ALA A 530 -10.08 50.06 9.39
N ASN A 531 -10.37 51.31 8.98
CA ASN A 531 -11.31 51.59 7.90
C ASN A 531 -10.84 51.03 6.55
N VAL A 532 -9.55 51.13 6.23
CA VAL A 532 -8.98 50.53 5.01
C VAL A 532 -9.08 49.00 5.05
N ALA A 533 -8.78 48.37 6.19
CA ALA A 533 -8.91 46.92 6.35
C ALA A 533 -10.37 46.41 6.25
N THR A 534 -11.36 47.23 6.61
CA THR A 534 -12.78 46.91 6.35
C THR A 534 -13.20 47.19 4.91
N ALA A 535 -12.65 48.24 4.27
CA ALA A 535 -13.00 48.58 2.89
C ALA A 535 -12.49 47.53 1.88
N THR A 536 -11.29 46.99 2.09
CA THR A 536 -10.76 45.89 1.24
C THR A 536 -11.43 44.54 1.47
N GLY A 537 -12.14 44.37 2.59
CA GLY A 537 -12.94 43.18 2.90
C GLY A 537 -14.41 43.25 2.45
N ALA A 538 -14.88 44.38 1.91
CA ALA A 538 -16.30 44.66 1.70
C ALA A 538 -16.71 44.87 0.22
N ASN A 539 -15.86 44.51 -0.75
CA ASN A 539 -16.19 44.62 -2.18
C ASN A 539 -16.28 43.25 -2.87
N ALA A 540 -17.26 42.44 -2.44
CA ALA A 540 -17.62 41.17 -3.08
C ALA A 540 -19.11 40.84 -2.82
N ASN A 541 -20.00 41.42 -3.64
CA ASN A 541 -21.45 41.20 -3.69
C ASN A 541 -22.27 41.65 -2.45
N SER A 542 -23.50 42.18 -2.57
CA SER A 542 -24.32 42.44 -3.76
C SER A 542 -25.34 43.58 -3.52
N ASN A 543 -25.90 44.12 -4.60
CA ASN A 543 -27.05 45.04 -4.55
C ASN A 543 -28.35 44.27 -4.23
N THR A 544 -29.21 44.78 -3.33
CA THR A 544 -30.58 45.26 -3.66
C THR A 544 -31.32 45.89 -2.46
N ALA A 545 -32.43 46.56 -2.76
CA ALA A 545 -33.26 47.44 -1.93
C ALA A 545 -33.76 46.82 -0.58
N GLN A 546 -33.69 47.56 0.55
CA GLN A 546 -34.77 48.33 1.23
C GLN A 546 -35.83 47.44 1.94
N ASP A 547 -36.19 47.65 3.21
CA ASP A 547 -36.98 48.84 3.63
C ASP A 547 -36.99 49.22 5.14
N THR A 548 -37.57 50.39 5.44
CA THR A 548 -38.12 50.95 6.71
C THR A 548 -37.47 50.71 8.11
N ALA A 549 -36.76 51.74 8.58
CA ALA A 549 -37.01 52.52 9.83
C ALA A 549 -37.12 51.91 11.26
N SER A 550 -36.09 52.21 12.07
CA SER A 550 -36.13 52.81 13.43
C SER A 550 -36.82 52.12 14.64
N THR A 551 -36.04 51.79 15.69
CA THR A 551 -36.08 52.54 16.99
C THR A 551 -35.00 52.13 18.03
N ASN A 552 -34.54 53.14 18.80
CA ASN A 552 -34.01 53.14 20.19
C ASN A 552 -32.87 52.14 20.62
N PRO A 553 -31.64 52.62 20.95
CA PRO A 553 -30.48 51.77 21.20
C PRO A 553 -30.23 51.42 22.68
N ASN A 554 -30.85 50.36 23.21
CA ASN A 554 -30.53 49.85 24.57
C ASN A 554 -30.34 48.31 24.69
N ALA A 555 -30.11 47.62 23.57
CA ALA A 555 -29.94 46.16 23.51
C ALA A 555 -28.49 45.67 23.30
N ILE A 556 -27.51 46.57 23.11
CA ILE A 556 -26.13 46.21 22.73
C ILE A 556 -25.21 46.07 23.95
N LYS A 557 -25.46 45.07 24.81
CA LYS A 557 -24.53 44.69 25.90
C LYS A 557 -24.47 43.19 26.23
N SER A 558 -25.47 42.39 25.86
CA SER A 558 -25.53 40.94 26.15
C SER A 558 -24.71 40.07 25.17
N ILE A 559 -24.69 40.44 23.88
CA ILE A 559 -24.15 39.58 22.81
C ILE A 559 -22.60 39.41 22.88
N ARG A 560 -21.87 40.38 23.44
CA ARG A 560 -20.39 40.37 23.47
C ARG A 560 -19.77 39.44 24.51
N VAL A 561 -20.56 38.81 25.38
CA VAL A 561 -20.07 37.85 26.40
C VAL A 561 -20.17 36.41 25.90
N ALA A 562 -21.28 36.05 25.21
CA ALA A 562 -21.54 34.69 24.73
C ALA A 562 -20.46 34.18 23.75
N SER A 563 -19.99 35.04 22.83
CA SER A 563 -19.00 34.66 21.82
C SER A 563 -17.63 34.27 22.38
N LYS A 564 -17.31 34.65 23.63
CA LYS A 564 -16.02 34.30 24.26
C LYS A 564 -16.10 32.95 24.97
N GLN A 565 -17.14 32.73 25.78
CA GLN A 565 -17.36 31.45 26.46
C GLN A 565 -17.58 30.27 25.50
N ALA A 566 -18.09 30.53 24.29
CA ALA A 566 -18.19 29.51 23.23
C ALA A 566 -16.81 29.08 22.69
N GLN A 567 -15.88 30.02 22.50
CA GLN A 567 -14.52 29.73 22.02
C GLN A 567 -13.69 29.01 23.09
N ASP A 568 -13.79 29.45 24.34
CA ASP A 568 -13.06 28.83 25.46
C ASP A 568 -13.54 27.37 25.70
N LYS A 569 -14.86 27.09 25.59
CA LYS A 569 -15.39 25.71 25.67
C LYS A 569 -14.97 24.82 24.50
N ALA A 570 -14.85 25.37 23.29
CA ALA A 570 -14.43 24.61 22.11
C ALA A 570 -12.98 24.10 22.25
N HIS A 571 -12.11 24.87 22.92
CA HIS A 571 -10.72 24.47 23.19
C HIS A 571 -10.62 23.35 24.25
N ASP A 572 -11.53 23.33 25.23
CA ASP A 572 -11.53 22.35 26.32
C ASP A 572 -12.12 20.99 25.87
N MET A 573 -13.24 21.02 25.14
CA MET A 573 -13.89 19.81 24.60
C MET A 573 -13.01 19.03 23.61
N MET A 574 -12.02 19.66 22.97
CA MET A 574 -11.05 18.95 22.12
C MET A 574 -9.98 18.16 22.90
N GLN A 575 -9.87 18.33 24.22
CA GLN A 575 -8.84 17.63 25.01
C GLN A 575 -9.38 16.44 25.83
N HIS A 576 -10.69 16.35 26.08
CA HIS A 576 -11.29 15.33 26.95
C HIS A 576 -12.44 14.55 26.28
N GLY A 577 -12.09 13.68 25.31
CA GLY A 577 -12.99 12.68 24.73
C GLY A 577 -12.34 11.28 24.69
N SER A 578 -13.05 10.26 25.19
CA SER A 578 -12.66 8.83 25.18
C SER A 578 -11.34 8.45 25.88
N LYS A 579 -11.31 8.58 27.22
CA LYS A 579 -10.41 7.78 28.07
C LYS A 579 -10.91 6.33 28.21
N ASP A 580 -10.88 5.57 27.13
CA ASP A 580 -10.99 4.09 27.19
C ASP A 580 -10.22 3.38 26.07
N GLY A 581 -9.98 4.03 24.92
CA GLY A 581 -9.18 3.44 23.83
C GLY A 581 -7.67 3.30 24.09
N MET A 582 -7.14 3.84 25.19
CA MET A 582 -5.68 4.07 25.34
C MET A 582 -5.00 3.27 26.47
N LEU A 583 -5.74 2.58 27.34
CA LEU A 583 -5.17 1.87 28.49
C LEU A 583 -4.41 0.59 28.10
N VAL A 584 -4.91 -0.13 27.09
CA VAL A 584 -4.32 -1.41 26.60
C VAL A 584 -2.92 -1.22 25.99
N ALA A 585 -2.64 -0.06 25.41
CA ALA A 585 -1.35 0.24 24.78
C ALA A 585 -0.22 0.48 25.80
N ALA A 586 -0.54 0.98 27.00
CA ALA A 586 0.46 1.33 28.02
C ALA A 586 0.94 0.11 28.83
N MET A 587 0.04 -0.83 29.15
CA MET A 587 0.35 -1.97 30.04
C MET A 587 1.30 -3.01 29.42
N MET A 588 1.57 -2.94 28.11
CA MET A 588 2.49 -3.83 27.39
C MET A 588 3.93 -3.29 27.30
N ALA A 589 4.23 -2.11 27.84
CA ALA A 589 5.46 -1.36 27.56
C ALA A 589 6.45 -1.24 28.75
N GLN A 590 6.14 -1.78 29.94
CA GLN A 590 7.04 -1.72 31.10
C GLN A 590 7.23 -3.09 31.76
N GLY A 591 8.28 -3.79 31.31
CA GLY A 591 8.86 -4.96 31.96
C GLY A 591 10.37 -4.87 31.93
N GLY A 592 10.98 -4.11 32.85
CA GLY A 592 12.42 -3.90 32.90
C GLY A 592 12.88 -2.84 33.89
N THR A 593 13.42 -3.31 35.03
CA THR A 593 14.42 -2.63 35.89
C THR A 593 14.23 -1.13 36.19
N SER A 594 13.62 -0.81 37.34
CA SER A 594 13.87 0.45 38.04
C SER A 594 15.13 0.34 38.90
N ALA A 595 15.99 1.36 38.89
CA ALA A 595 17.05 1.52 39.88
C ALA A 595 17.42 3.01 40.06
N MET A 596 17.74 3.35 41.32
CA MET A 596 18.39 4.57 41.80
C MET A 596 17.58 5.89 41.89
N LEU A 597 17.90 6.62 42.98
CA LEU A 597 17.73 8.06 43.23
C LEU A 597 16.31 8.63 43.38
N LYS A 598 15.82 8.57 44.63
CA LYS A 598 15.35 9.78 45.33
C LYS A 598 15.62 9.68 46.83
N GLU A 599 16.16 10.75 47.38
CA GLU A 599 16.46 10.98 48.80
C GLU A 599 16.08 12.43 49.13
N GLN A 600 15.84 12.74 50.40
CA GLN A 600 15.22 13.98 50.92
C GLN A 600 13.74 14.17 50.48
N GLU A 601 12.81 14.61 51.33
CA GLU A 601 12.94 15.09 52.72
C GLU A 601 11.62 14.90 53.49
N SER A 602 11.66 14.46 54.75
CA SER A 602 10.53 14.54 55.70
C SER A 602 11.00 14.45 57.15
N MET A 603 10.75 15.49 57.94
CA MET A 603 11.05 15.54 59.38
C MET A 603 9.99 14.79 60.20
N GLY A 604 10.37 14.02 61.23
CA GLY A 604 9.40 13.46 62.17
C GLY A 604 9.87 12.35 63.11
N TYR A 605 10.46 12.72 64.25
CA TYR A 605 10.48 12.01 65.55
C TYR A 605 10.60 10.46 65.66
N GLY A 606 11.54 10.03 66.51
CA GLY A 606 11.35 8.82 67.36
C GLY A 606 12.39 7.70 67.17
N PRO A 607 13.14 7.29 68.22
CA PRO A 607 14.21 6.30 68.10
C PRO A 607 13.87 4.92 68.67
N SER A 608 14.61 3.87 68.23
CA SER A 608 15.13 2.79 69.10
C SER A 608 15.98 1.76 68.33
N SER A 609 17.22 1.51 68.80
CA SER A 609 17.94 0.21 68.93
C SER A 609 17.99 -0.82 67.77
N VAL A 610 19.05 -1.61 67.51
CA VAL A 610 20.41 -1.80 68.09
C VAL A 610 21.29 -2.61 67.10
N SER A 611 22.58 -2.82 67.39
CA SER A 611 23.61 -3.65 66.70
C SER A 611 23.17 -4.81 65.76
N GLY A 612 23.95 -5.22 64.75
CA GLY A 612 25.33 -4.85 64.38
C GLY A 612 26.06 -6.02 63.67
N SER A 613 27.38 -5.89 63.44
CA SER A 613 28.36 -6.94 63.00
C SER A 613 27.99 -7.84 61.79
N VAL A 614 28.56 -7.71 60.58
CA VAL A 614 29.97 -7.87 60.14
C VAL A 614 30.32 -9.28 59.64
N ALA A 615 30.99 -9.31 58.47
CA ALA A 615 31.80 -10.39 57.88
C ALA A 615 31.10 -11.65 57.33
N ASN A 616 31.74 -12.46 56.49
CA ASN A 616 32.66 -12.19 55.34
C ASN A 616 32.92 -13.55 54.64
N ALA A 617 33.49 -13.53 53.44
CA ALA A 617 34.26 -14.65 52.84
C ALA A 617 33.49 -15.96 52.52
N ASN A 618 34.02 -16.84 51.65
CA ASN A 618 34.75 -16.64 50.39
C ASN A 618 34.74 -17.97 49.61
N THR A 619 35.06 -17.95 48.32
CA THR A 619 35.59 -19.10 47.53
C THR A 619 34.76 -20.41 47.43
N SER A 620 35.04 -21.35 46.51
CA SER A 620 35.35 -21.23 45.07
C SER A 620 35.26 -22.61 44.38
N ASN A 621 35.28 -22.58 43.04
CA ASN A 621 35.89 -23.57 42.14
C ASN A 621 35.24 -24.95 41.83
N THR A 622 35.11 -25.20 40.51
CA THR A 622 35.39 -26.46 39.76
C THR A 622 34.80 -27.83 40.18
N GLY A 623 34.18 -28.56 39.24
CA GLY A 623 33.72 -29.96 39.47
C GLY A 623 33.18 -30.71 38.24
N ASN A 624 33.96 -30.75 37.15
CA ASN A 624 33.66 -31.27 35.80
C ASN A 624 33.03 -32.69 35.66
N ASN A 625 32.36 -32.92 34.51
CA ASN A 625 32.16 -34.19 33.76
C ASN A 625 31.06 -35.26 34.11
N ARG A 626 30.24 -35.52 33.08
CA ARG A 626 29.90 -36.82 32.41
C ARG A 626 28.82 -37.78 32.95
N ASN A 627 28.05 -38.25 31.95
CA ASN A 627 27.46 -39.60 31.79
C ASN A 627 26.33 -40.01 32.76
N SER A 628 25.37 -40.86 32.37
CA SER A 628 24.95 -41.36 31.03
C SER A 628 23.61 -42.11 31.16
N SER A 629 22.99 -42.48 30.02
CA SER A 629 22.02 -43.60 29.87
C SER A 629 20.69 -43.49 30.65
N ALA A 630 19.62 -44.23 30.31
CA ALA A 630 19.14 -44.82 29.04
C ALA A 630 17.67 -45.28 29.25
N ALA A 631 17.04 -45.81 28.19
CA ALA A 631 15.68 -46.36 28.14
C ALA A 631 14.55 -45.30 28.25
N GLU A 632 13.41 -45.34 27.53
CA GLU A 632 12.60 -46.44 26.98
C GLU A 632 11.82 -47.22 28.05
N SER A 633 10.53 -47.57 27.89
CA SER A 633 9.53 -47.19 26.87
C SER A 633 8.11 -47.53 27.36
N THR A 634 7.13 -47.63 26.44
CA THR A 634 5.76 -48.16 26.59
C THR A 634 4.69 -47.30 27.31
N SER A 635 3.59 -47.09 26.58
CA SER A 635 2.22 -46.95 27.09
C SER A 635 1.52 -48.33 26.95
N PRO A 636 0.32 -48.59 27.52
CA PRO A 636 -0.92 -48.05 26.93
C PRO A 636 -2.07 -47.73 27.91
N ALA A 637 -3.18 -47.30 27.31
CA ALA A 637 -4.45 -46.80 27.88
C ALA A 637 -5.23 -47.72 28.86
N ALA A 638 -6.16 -47.12 29.63
CA ALA A 638 -7.62 -47.41 29.55
C ALA A 638 -8.51 -46.50 30.44
N SER A 639 -9.76 -46.28 30.00
CA SER A 639 -11.05 -46.14 30.75
C SER A 639 -11.21 -45.26 32.01
N GLY A 640 -12.37 -44.58 32.13
CA GLY A 640 -12.92 -44.05 33.39
C GLY A 640 -14.06 -43.03 33.21
N ASP A 641 -15.25 -43.32 33.73
CA ASP A 641 -16.48 -42.52 33.54
C ASP A 641 -16.89 -41.65 34.75
N GLY A 642 -17.69 -40.60 34.50
CA GLY A 642 -18.93 -40.35 35.28
C GLY A 642 -19.01 -39.13 36.22
N ASN A 643 -20.05 -38.30 35.99
CA ASN A 643 -20.84 -37.51 36.98
C ASN A 643 -20.15 -36.36 37.79
N THR A 644 -20.81 -35.30 38.27
CA THR A 644 -22.22 -34.82 38.17
C THR A 644 -22.35 -33.31 38.41
N MET A 645 -23.38 -32.68 37.82
CA MET A 645 -24.22 -31.54 38.29
C MET A 645 -23.64 -30.26 38.98
N GLN A 646 -24.09 -29.10 38.46
CA GLN A 646 -24.54 -27.87 39.17
C GLN A 646 -23.52 -27.06 40.02
N GLU A 647 -23.60 -25.73 40.19
CA GLU A 647 -24.61 -24.73 39.80
C GLU A 647 -24.02 -23.29 39.66
N GLN A 648 -24.82 -22.36 39.12
CA GLN A 648 -24.80 -20.88 39.30
C GLN A 648 -23.59 -20.01 38.88
N LEU A 649 -23.92 -18.89 38.21
CA LEU A 649 -23.10 -17.68 37.99
C LEU A 649 -23.50 -16.61 39.04
N PRO A 650 -22.66 -15.62 39.43
CA PRO A 650 -22.53 -14.43 38.57
C PRO A 650 -21.20 -13.63 38.62
N TYR A 651 -20.87 -13.05 37.45
CA TYR A 651 -20.24 -11.73 37.21
C TYR A 651 -18.93 -11.26 37.93
N ALA A 652 -17.91 -11.05 37.07
CA ALA A 652 -17.05 -9.85 36.96
C ALA A 652 -15.64 -9.76 37.59
N LEU A 653 -14.76 -9.10 36.80
CA LEU A 653 -13.51 -8.40 37.14
C LEU A 653 -12.31 -9.19 37.70
N ARG A 654 -11.49 -9.71 36.77
CA ARG A 654 -10.12 -9.16 36.52
C ARG A 654 -9.58 -9.60 35.15
N LEU A 655 -8.72 -8.77 34.56
CA LEU A 655 -8.25 -8.87 33.16
C LEU A 655 -6.86 -9.53 33.08
N GLY A 656 -6.62 -10.32 32.03
CA GLY A 656 -5.27 -10.81 31.70
C GLY A 656 -5.21 -12.14 30.92
N ALA A 657 -5.78 -12.21 29.71
CA ALA A 657 -5.75 -13.44 28.90
C ALA A 657 -5.52 -13.20 27.39
N VAL A 658 -4.86 -14.18 26.78
CA VAL A 658 -4.53 -14.28 25.35
C VAL A 658 -5.79 -14.35 24.48
N VAL A 659 -5.82 -13.59 23.38
CA VAL A 659 -6.89 -13.72 22.37
C VAL A 659 -6.71 -15.03 21.58
N LYS A 660 -7.47 -16.06 21.97
CA LYS A 660 -7.83 -17.20 21.09
C LYS A 660 -9.24 -16.97 20.53
N HIS A 661 -9.41 -17.34 19.27
CA HIS A 661 -10.66 -17.44 18.47
C HIS A 661 -11.96 -16.88 19.08
N ALA A 662 -12.40 -15.73 18.57
CA ALA A 662 -13.81 -15.36 18.56
C ALA A 662 -14.47 -15.91 17.28
N ASP A 663 -15.67 -16.47 17.39
CA ASP A 663 -16.44 -17.01 16.27
C ASP A 663 -17.48 -15.97 15.80
N PRO A 664 -17.40 -15.45 14.56
CA PRO A 664 -18.37 -14.47 14.07
C PRO A 664 -19.70 -15.15 13.73
N LEU A 665 -20.73 -14.88 14.52
CA LEU A 665 -22.08 -15.46 14.40
C LEU A 665 -22.73 -15.17 13.03
N LEU A 666 -22.58 -16.08 12.07
CA LEU A 666 -23.42 -16.13 10.86
C LEU A 666 -24.84 -16.63 11.22
N ARG A 667 -25.71 -15.72 11.68
CA ARG A 667 -27.16 -15.92 11.55
C ARG A 667 -27.59 -15.49 10.14
N TRP A 668 -27.66 -16.47 9.24
CA TRP A 668 -28.45 -16.33 8.01
C TRP A 668 -29.94 -16.18 8.38
N PRO A 669 -30.67 -15.18 7.86
CA PRO A 669 -32.13 -15.22 7.85
C PRO A 669 -32.56 -16.36 6.92
N SER A 670 -33.39 -17.27 7.42
CA SER A 670 -34.03 -18.29 6.59
C SER A 670 -35.04 -17.64 5.65
N VAL A 671 -34.89 -17.88 4.34
CA VAL A 671 -35.89 -17.47 3.33
C VAL A 671 -37.24 -18.04 3.73
N THR A 672 -38.20 -17.15 3.99
CA THR A 672 -39.57 -17.47 4.39
C THR A 672 -40.53 -16.57 3.61
N GLU A 673 -41.73 -17.09 3.35
CA GLU A 673 -42.56 -16.69 2.21
C GLU A 673 -43.12 -15.27 2.32
N ARG A 674 -42.59 -14.33 1.53
CA ARG A 674 -43.22 -13.02 1.33
C ARG A 674 -42.77 -12.24 0.08
N GLU A 675 -42.80 -12.90 -1.08
CA GLU A 675 -42.71 -12.23 -2.40
C GLU A 675 -43.28 -13.14 -3.52
N ARG A 676 -44.57 -13.48 -3.39
CA ARG A 676 -45.38 -14.10 -4.45
C ARG A 676 -46.79 -13.50 -4.43
N ASP A 677 -46.92 -12.34 -5.06
CA ASP A 677 -48.20 -11.82 -5.57
C ASP A 677 -47.90 -10.72 -6.60
N LEU A 678 -48.76 -10.62 -7.62
CA LEU A 678 -48.65 -9.72 -8.79
C LEU A 678 -47.41 -9.99 -9.70
N SER A 679 -47.54 -10.25 -11.00
CA SER A 679 -48.75 -10.37 -11.84
C SER A 679 -48.52 -11.35 -13.00
N LEU A 680 -49.45 -12.27 -13.22
CA LEU A 680 -49.52 -13.10 -14.42
C LEU A 680 -50.46 -12.43 -15.45
N VAL A 681 -50.02 -12.37 -16.71
CA VAL A 681 -50.92 -12.19 -17.87
C VAL A 681 -50.51 -13.19 -18.97
N GLU A 682 -51.54 -13.86 -19.46
CA GLU A 682 -51.59 -15.10 -20.23
C GLU A 682 -50.88 -15.09 -21.60
N ASN A 683 -50.54 -16.30 -22.08
CA ASN A 683 -50.77 -16.71 -23.48
C ASN A 683 -50.93 -18.26 -23.56
N PRO A 684 -51.64 -18.83 -24.56
CA PRO A 684 -52.15 -20.21 -24.52
C PRO A 684 -51.21 -21.29 -25.13
N PRO A 685 -51.52 -22.60 -24.95
CA PRO A 685 -50.60 -23.72 -25.26
C PRO A 685 -50.99 -24.63 -26.46
N GLN A 686 -50.00 -25.37 -26.97
CA GLN A 686 -50.02 -26.67 -27.70
C GLN A 686 -48.54 -27.07 -27.97
N GLU A 687 -48.06 -28.32 -28.15
CA GLU A 687 -48.50 -29.70 -27.82
C GLU A 687 -47.22 -30.61 -27.90
N GLY A 688 -47.16 -31.93 -27.62
CA GLY A 688 -48.21 -32.89 -27.23
C GLY A 688 -47.77 -34.37 -27.10
N VAL A 689 -46.67 -34.83 -27.75
CA VAL A 689 -46.43 -36.28 -28.02
C VAL A 689 -45.52 -37.02 -27.01
N TYR A 690 -45.91 -38.27 -26.73
CA TYR A 690 -45.36 -39.28 -25.79
C TYR A 690 -45.71 -40.67 -26.40
N ILE A 691 -45.08 -41.86 -26.24
CA ILE A 691 -44.07 -42.52 -25.37
C ILE A 691 -43.38 -43.63 -26.26
N PRO A 692 -42.83 -44.82 -25.83
CA PRO A 692 -42.37 -45.36 -24.54
C PRO A 692 -40.91 -45.94 -24.52
N GLU A 693 -40.52 -46.54 -23.38
CA GLU A 693 -39.22 -47.17 -23.07
C GLU A 693 -38.99 -48.58 -23.67
N SER A 694 -37.74 -49.07 -23.60
CA SER A 694 -37.47 -50.47 -23.18
C SER A 694 -36.08 -50.64 -22.50
N LYS A 695 -35.97 -51.65 -21.63
CA LYS A 695 -34.76 -52.15 -20.90
C LYS A 695 -34.65 -53.68 -21.23
N PRO A 696 -33.72 -54.56 -20.71
CA PRO A 696 -32.73 -54.38 -19.63
C PRO A 696 -31.36 -55.15 -19.74
N ARG A 697 -30.48 -54.91 -18.74
CA ARG A 697 -29.53 -55.85 -18.05
C ARG A 697 -28.61 -56.84 -18.83
N SER A 698 -27.33 -56.85 -18.40
CA SER A 698 -26.64 -58.08 -17.93
C SER A 698 -25.55 -57.77 -16.87
N LYS A 699 -24.99 -58.80 -16.20
CA LYS A 699 -23.94 -58.73 -15.16
C LYS A 699 -23.18 -60.07 -15.06
N THR A 700 -21.84 -60.05 -15.12
CA THR A 700 -20.86 -61.05 -14.60
C THR A 700 -19.45 -60.60 -15.05
N TYR A 701 -18.30 -60.97 -14.49
CA TYR A 701 -17.76 -61.28 -13.15
C TYR A 701 -16.36 -61.92 -13.40
N LEU A 702 -15.33 -61.50 -12.67
CA LEU A 702 -14.01 -62.12 -12.36
C LEU A 702 -13.41 -63.28 -13.23
N THR A 703 -12.12 -63.16 -13.58
CA THR A 703 -10.99 -64.05 -13.15
C THR A 703 -9.63 -63.44 -13.61
N ALA A 704 -8.48 -64.07 -13.34
CA ALA A 704 -7.14 -63.44 -13.42
C ALA A 704 -5.99 -64.36 -13.94
N ASP A 705 -4.82 -63.75 -14.21
CA ASP A 705 -3.46 -64.33 -14.41
C ASP A 705 -3.20 -65.20 -15.68
N PRO A 706 -1.92 -65.50 -16.08
CA PRO A 706 -0.61 -65.21 -15.45
C PRO A 706 0.48 -64.55 -16.36
N LEU A 707 1.76 -64.61 -15.92
CA LEU A 707 2.99 -63.95 -16.42
C LEU A 707 3.75 -64.65 -17.59
N GLU A 708 4.62 -63.88 -18.31
CA GLU A 708 6.06 -64.18 -18.60
C GLU A 708 6.73 -62.97 -19.32
N ASP A 709 7.62 -62.20 -18.66
CA ASP A 709 9.11 -62.22 -18.65
C ASP A 709 9.88 -62.08 -19.99
N LYS A 710 10.69 -61.00 -20.10
CA LYS A 710 12.00 -61.03 -20.77
C LYS A 710 12.94 -59.90 -20.31
N LYS A 711 14.13 -60.29 -19.84
CA LYS A 711 15.17 -59.46 -19.19
C LYS A 711 15.97 -58.57 -20.15
N ARG A 712 16.49 -57.44 -19.63
CA ARG A 712 17.90 -57.01 -19.79
C ARG A 712 18.32 -55.99 -18.72
N HIS A 713 19.58 -56.07 -18.30
CA HIS A 713 20.21 -55.18 -17.31
C HIS A 713 20.82 -53.94 -17.98
N MET A 714 21.01 -52.87 -17.21
CA MET A 714 22.10 -51.91 -17.43
C MET A 714 22.55 -51.33 -16.08
N GLU A 715 23.85 -51.07 -15.93
CA GLU A 715 24.50 -50.83 -14.64
C GLU A 715 24.90 -49.37 -14.39
N LEU A 716 25.16 -49.04 -13.12
CA LEU A 716 25.77 -47.78 -12.69
C LEU A 716 27.30 -47.93 -12.60
N PRO A 717 28.11 -47.03 -13.18
CA PRO A 717 29.52 -46.89 -12.84
C PRO A 717 29.72 -45.89 -11.68
N ALA A 718 30.73 -46.13 -10.86
CA ALA A 718 30.98 -45.36 -9.64
C ALA A 718 32.25 -44.47 -9.69
N VAL A 719 32.30 -43.56 -8.72
CA VAL A 719 33.44 -42.81 -8.18
C VAL A 719 34.84 -43.32 -8.57
N LEU A 720 35.72 -42.38 -8.95
CA LEU A 720 37.17 -42.57 -8.83
C LEU A 720 37.81 -41.32 -8.21
N ARG A 721 38.67 -41.52 -7.21
CA ARG A 721 39.53 -40.50 -6.58
C ARG A 721 40.99 -40.90 -6.79
N LEU A 722 41.86 -39.94 -7.05
CA LEU A 722 43.30 -40.03 -6.83
C LEU A 722 43.79 -38.75 -6.13
N THR A 723 44.88 -38.83 -5.40
CA THR A 723 45.36 -37.81 -4.45
C THR A 723 46.87 -37.56 -4.57
N ASN A 724 47.33 -36.42 -4.03
CA ASN A 724 48.73 -36.01 -3.77
C ASN A 724 49.51 -35.47 -5.00
N THR A 725 50.39 -34.45 -4.91
CA THR A 725 50.72 -33.56 -3.77
C THR A 725 51.37 -32.24 -4.23
N ALA A 726 51.08 -31.15 -3.51
CA ALA A 726 51.90 -29.93 -3.39
C ALA A 726 52.06 -29.04 -4.68
N ALA A 727 52.55 -27.79 -4.65
CA ALA A 727 53.09 -27.00 -3.52
C ALA A 727 52.98 -25.46 -3.74
N VAL A 728 52.99 -24.70 -2.62
CA VAL A 728 53.49 -23.32 -2.44
C VAL A 728 52.75 -22.12 -3.09
N ASP A 729 52.68 -21.04 -2.31
CA ASP A 729 52.09 -19.72 -2.57
C ASP A 729 53.00 -18.76 -3.37
N ASN A 730 52.43 -17.73 -4.00
CA ASN A 730 52.61 -16.32 -3.56
C ASN A 730 51.96 -15.28 -4.51
N ALA A 731 51.76 -14.08 -3.94
CA ALA A 731 51.53 -12.79 -4.62
C ALA A 731 52.51 -11.77 -3.95
N PRO A 732 52.46 -10.43 -4.14
CA PRO A 732 51.68 -9.58 -5.05
C PRO A 732 52.55 -8.51 -5.77
N ALA A 733 51.94 -7.38 -6.20
CA ALA A 733 52.55 -6.05 -6.39
C ALA A 733 53.56 -5.87 -7.57
N SER A 734 53.81 -4.66 -8.10
CA SER A 734 53.08 -3.37 -8.10
C SER A 734 53.65 -2.45 -9.21
N ASP A 735 52.91 -1.38 -9.53
CA ASP A 735 53.36 -0.07 -10.08
C ASP A 735 54.51 -0.01 -11.12
N ALA A 736 54.17 0.39 -12.37
CA ALA A 736 54.86 1.48 -13.07
C ALA A 736 54.15 1.89 -14.38
N ALA A 737 54.20 3.19 -14.68
CA ALA A 737 53.96 3.84 -15.98
C ALA A 737 54.83 5.13 -15.99
N PRO A 738 54.86 5.97 -17.05
CA PRO A 738 54.60 5.76 -18.48
C PRO A 738 55.77 6.24 -19.40
N ALA A 739 55.70 5.87 -20.68
CA ALA A 739 56.34 6.55 -21.84
C ALA A 739 55.51 6.12 -23.08
N SER A 740 54.89 6.98 -23.88
CA SER A 740 55.34 8.16 -24.66
C SER A 740 55.93 7.79 -26.02
N ASP A 741 55.89 8.75 -26.95
CA ASP A 741 56.52 8.73 -28.28
C ASP A 741 55.79 7.81 -29.32
N ASP A 742 55.52 8.23 -30.56
CA ASP A 742 55.54 9.60 -31.10
C ASP A 742 54.56 9.79 -32.29
N ALA A 743 54.55 11.00 -32.85
CA ALA A 743 53.64 11.53 -33.87
C ALA A 743 53.77 10.93 -35.30
N ALA A 744 52.73 11.21 -36.12
CA ALA A 744 52.68 11.14 -37.59
C ALA A 744 52.89 9.74 -38.24
N ASP A 745 52.27 9.40 -39.37
CA ASP A 745 51.93 10.27 -40.50
C ASP A 745 50.66 9.82 -41.28
N GLU A 746 50.23 10.60 -42.25
CA GLU A 746 49.13 10.26 -43.16
C GLU A 746 49.57 9.26 -44.26
N HIS A 747 48.82 8.17 -44.46
CA HIS A 747 48.17 7.88 -45.77
C HIS A 747 47.47 6.50 -45.91
N ARG A 748 46.24 6.56 -46.44
CA ARG A 748 45.75 5.80 -47.62
C ARG A 748 45.50 4.27 -47.55
N ALA A 749 44.21 3.92 -47.63
CA ALA A 749 43.62 2.63 -48.02
C ALA A 749 43.86 1.43 -47.04
N SER A 750 42.84 0.68 -46.63
CA SER A 750 41.57 0.37 -47.34
C SER A 750 40.37 0.31 -46.40
#